data_AF-A0A925W0K7-F1
#
_entry.id   AF-A0A925W0K7-F1
#
_cell.length_a   1.000
_cell.length_b   1.000
_cell.length_c   1.000
_cell.angle_alpha   90.00
_cell.angle_beta   90.00
_cell.angle_gamma   90.00
#
_symmetry.space_group_name_H-M   'P 1'
#
loop_
_entity.id
_entity.type
_entity.pdbx_description
1 polymer ?
#
loop_
_entity_poly.entity_id
_entity_poly.type
_entity_poly.pdbx_seq_one_letter_code
_entity_poly.pdbx_strand_id
1 'polypeptide(L)'
;MSPHANHSLRRHAQRARAAFARSGATASLLAMLLIAACSGGDKGPTEPVAPPVVPPPGNDPVVPLTGIVSVVPAGLPAGVSSRVLVKSGTTEHLLVGASSVAGLAAGEWTATAQQVTADGVIFIPSPATQTVTVSAAATAVVNVTYIPNTGSIDVVISGLPAGGAGDVTVSGPDGYRRLLTANTTVSALVPGRYSLDARGVKLASGSFAPASAQQNVDIVASNTPVSVSIAYVLAPSIVEVAVTGLPGGSVAAITLTPPSGSPIAVTTSTRLAAALSGRWQMNASSVKSSGFTWTPSPLSKDTSVASGDSLKFTVNYAVSTGGMALLVSGLPAGVNGAVRVTGPGSFARTVTATSTLTDLTPGVYTVSADSVQNSGMTYRTTAVTQQITVSASLVAAPAVITYSSAVATLTVGVSGVPVGATNMIEVTGPGGFDRFISGTTTFANVPPGVYTVTSSSVVLPGGLRYEASPPVVSRTLAFGVTDSVSVSYARAGGRAVITVSGLPAGANAAVSLTGNGVTTPIMSTATLDNLQPGNYTLTASSVTVASTVYTPSPVSSALVITTGGTANGSVVYTAGSVPPTPPVGTGGLNLVLDGFYLTQAIQKMDGSVPLVAGRDALLRVFVRASEANTVQPAVRVRIYDGSTLLQTLTLNAPEGTVRTALAEGTLNSTWNSLIPGASVRTAMRIVADVDPTNAITEGDETDNSWPRNGTPHAMTVSTVPAFTVRFVPVTVGSLTGNVTTGNMEQFLVSTRRMFPVNEVQADVRAPFTSSASVLQAGDGNNAWITVLNEMNALRTADGAPSTMHYYGVVKVGYSSGVAGYGYVPGRAAMGWDYLPSGDGVAVHEWGHNFGRPHTNCGNPASPDLSYPYAAGTIGNYGWNPSNGALVMPNATDVMGYCNNQWTSDWTWTRVMNARAVSGSTAAASVFGAKQEGLLVWGRIVNGKVLLEPAFRISSRPSPTATSGTHRLQALDANGNSLADVFITADKVDHVLDHDERHFAVVLPWSAKLEDALATLRVTDTRQPLAVATISSASVLSFAARGATKGQPVDMPTTNSIIRPNGKARSQISWNKGAYPMALARDAATGEILGFVRNPGDEIVSQGRRVELVLSDGVRSTVVR
;
A
#
# COMPACT_ATOMS: atom_id res chain seq x y z
N MET A 1 -36.30 49.18 -16.17
CA MET A 1 -36.15 50.46 -15.43
C MET A 1 -34.66 50.80 -15.41
N SER A 2 -34.33 52.08 -15.61
CA SER A 2 -32.99 52.63 -15.88
C SER A 2 -32.95 54.07 -15.33
N PRO A 3 -31.82 54.79 -15.32
CA PRO A 3 -30.41 54.42 -15.06
C PRO A 3 -29.69 55.45 -14.14
N HIS A 4 -28.36 55.37 -14.03
CA HIS A 4 -27.36 56.48 -14.16
C HIS A 4 -26.01 56.02 -13.53
N ALA A 5 -24.80 56.33 -14.05
CA ALA A 5 -24.40 56.89 -15.34
C ALA A 5 -22.93 56.49 -15.68
N ASN A 6 -22.67 56.13 -16.95
CA ASN A 6 -21.72 56.73 -17.94
C ASN A 6 -20.36 57.32 -17.46
N HIS A 7 -19.27 57.37 -18.23
CA HIS A 7 -18.78 56.83 -19.53
C HIS A 7 -17.26 57.24 -19.56
N SER A 8 -16.20 56.47 -19.84
CA SER A 8 -15.80 55.59 -20.97
C SER A 8 -14.99 56.27 -22.11
N LEU A 9 -14.09 55.48 -22.76
CA LEU A 9 -13.51 55.58 -24.14
C LEU A 9 -12.15 56.30 -24.27
N ARG A 10 -11.23 56.01 -25.23
CA ARG A 10 -10.96 54.86 -26.15
C ARG A 10 -9.50 54.94 -26.66
N ARG A 11 -8.88 53.77 -26.94
CA ARG A 11 -8.14 53.30 -28.16
C ARG A 11 -7.42 54.34 -29.08
N HIS A 12 -6.28 54.09 -29.75
CA HIS A 12 -5.71 52.86 -30.36
C HIS A 12 -4.17 52.92 -30.53
N ALA A 13 -3.51 51.74 -30.60
CA ALA A 13 -2.42 51.25 -31.50
C ALA A 13 -1.30 52.20 -32.04
N GLN A 14 -0.06 51.77 -32.36
CA GLN A 14 0.43 50.48 -32.87
C GLN A 14 1.97 50.27 -32.67
N ARG A 15 2.49 49.10 -33.09
CA ARG A 15 3.88 48.56 -33.10
C ARG A 15 4.90 49.38 -33.94
N ALA A 16 6.25 49.23 -33.89
CA ALA A 16 7.26 48.61 -32.99
C ALA A 16 8.72 48.86 -33.53
N ARG A 17 9.74 48.37 -32.79
CA ARG A 17 11.18 48.11 -33.15
C ARG A 17 12.26 49.16 -32.78
N ALA A 18 12.86 48.93 -31.61
CA ALA A 18 14.30 48.75 -31.30
C ALA A 18 15.42 49.41 -32.13
N ALA A 19 16.33 50.09 -31.41
CA ALA A 19 17.79 49.95 -31.55
C ALA A 19 18.51 50.24 -30.21
N PHE A 20 19.70 49.66 -30.02
CA PHE A 20 20.53 49.71 -28.81
C PHE A 20 21.67 50.73 -28.96
N ALA A 21 22.13 51.32 -27.84
CA ALA A 21 23.55 51.41 -27.41
C ALA A 21 23.84 52.65 -26.53
N ARG A 22 24.84 52.53 -25.65
CA ARG A 22 25.22 53.51 -24.62
C ARG A 22 26.53 54.24 -24.94
N SER A 23 26.55 55.51 -24.55
CA SER A 23 27.67 56.35 -24.08
C SER A 23 29.12 55.80 -24.08
N GLY A 24 30.04 56.62 -24.59
CA GLY A 24 31.46 56.65 -24.24
C GLY A 24 32.02 58.04 -24.54
N ALA A 25 32.84 58.62 -23.66
CA ALA A 25 33.27 60.03 -23.74
C ALA A 25 34.79 60.20 -23.59
N THR A 26 35.36 61.02 -24.47
CA THR A 26 36.73 61.59 -24.50
C THR A 26 36.72 62.73 -25.55
N ALA A 27 37.49 63.81 -25.53
CA ALA A 27 38.29 64.51 -24.51
C ALA A 27 38.80 65.83 -25.15
N SER A 28 39.28 66.80 -24.33
CA SER A 28 40.31 67.84 -24.64
C SER A 28 39.91 69.32 -24.45
N LEU A 29 40.82 70.05 -23.77
CA LEU A 29 41.33 71.44 -23.97
C LEU A 29 40.36 72.62 -24.25
N LEU A 30 40.67 73.89 -23.96
CA LEU A 30 41.60 74.59 -23.04
C LEU A 30 41.28 76.12 -23.17
N ALA A 31 41.70 76.92 -22.18
CA ALA A 31 41.99 78.36 -22.25
C ALA A 31 40.84 79.39 -22.03
N MET A 32 41.08 80.25 -21.02
CA MET A 32 41.06 81.75 -21.07
C MET A 32 39.76 82.50 -21.44
N LEU A 33 39.37 83.63 -20.82
CA LEU A 33 39.94 84.40 -19.70
C LEU A 33 38.89 85.36 -19.06
N LEU A 34 39.00 85.59 -17.75
CA LEU A 34 38.72 86.83 -16.96
C LEU A 34 37.36 87.60 -16.98
N ILE A 35 36.95 87.92 -15.73
CA ILE A 35 36.31 89.14 -15.18
C ILE A 35 34.80 89.37 -15.32
N ALA A 36 34.20 89.61 -14.15
CA ALA A 36 32.93 90.28 -13.94
C ALA A 36 33.15 91.58 -13.12
N ALA A 37 32.52 92.68 -13.55
CA ALA A 37 32.28 93.95 -12.84
C ALA A 37 31.57 94.90 -13.84
N CYS A 38 30.69 95.84 -13.50
CA CYS A 38 29.98 96.18 -12.26
C CYS A 38 28.76 97.08 -12.60
N SER A 39 27.87 97.33 -11.62
CA SER A 39 26.99 98.52 -11.47
C SER A 39 26.12 99.03 -12.65
N GLY A 40 24.83 99.26 -12.40
CA GLY A 40 23.92 99.99 -13.32
C GLY A 40 23.80 101.49 -13.01
N GLY A 41 22.99 102.21 -13.80
CA GLY A 41 22.58 103.60 -13.49
C GLY A 41 22.28 104.51 -14.70
N ASP A 42 21.01 104.54 -15.11
CA ASP A 42 20.27 105.62 -15.82
C ASP A 42 20.71 106.28 -17.16
N LYS A 43 19.73 106.29 -18.07
CA LYS A 43 19.28 107.32 -19.07
C LYS A 43 20.28 108.12 -19.94
N GLY A 44 19.97 108.16 -21.25
CA GLY A 44 20.64 108.98 -22.29
C GLY A 44 20.27 110.48 -22.27
N PRO A 45 20.60 111.29 -23.33
CA PRO A 45 20.16 111.01 -24.71
C PRO A 45 21.13 111.40 -25.87
N THR A 46 20.75 111.01 -27.11
CA THR A 46 20.99 111.61 -28.46
C THR A 46 22.38 112.13 -28.94
N GLU A 47 22.71 111.73 -30.18
CA GLU A 47 23.72 112.24 -31.15
C GLU A 47 23.76 113.80 -31.34
N PRO A 48 24.78 114.44 -32.00
CA PRO A 48 25.69 113.89 -33.04
C PRO A 48 27.19 114.37 -33.14
N VAL A 49 28.04 113.47 -33.68
CA VAL A 49 29.04 113.62 -34.79
C VAL A 49 30.04 114.81 -34.90
N ALA A 50 31.34 114.48 -34.73
CA ALA A 50 32.56 114.95 -35.47
C ALA A 50 33.33 116.26 -35.03
N PRO A 51 34.59 116.52 -35.48
CA PRO A 51 35.78 116.32 -34.61
C PRO A 51 36.84 117.48 -34.69
N PRO A 52 38.19 117.28 -34.67
CA PRO A 52 39.05 117.49 -33.49
C PRO A 52 40.23 118.50 -33.65
N VAL A 53 40.74 119.10 -32.55
CA VAL A 53 42.10 119.72 -32.48
C VAL A 53 42.72 119.58 -31.07
N VAL A 54 44.06 119.53 -31.01
CA VAL A 54 45.03 119.29 -29.90
C VAL A 54 46.27 120.20 -30.19
N PRO A 55 47.26 120.55 -29.31
CA PRO A 55 47.57 120.42 -27.85
C PRO A 55 47.84 121.84 -27.21
N PRO A 56 48.85 122.21 -26.36
CA PRO A 56 49.84 121.53 -25.46
C PRO A 56 49.97 122.16 -24.02
N PRO A 57 51.14 122.16 -23.31
CA PRO A 57 51.64 121.28 -22.22
C PRO A 57 51.60 121.92 -20.79
N GLY A 58 52.12 121.39 -19.66
CA GLY A 58 52.77 120.09 -19.30
C GLY A 58 54.17 120.25 -18.60
N ASN A 59 54.40 119.66 -17.40
CA ASN A 59 55.70 119.58 -16.67
C ASN A 59 55.72 118.48 -15.54
N ASP A 60 56.73 117.58 -15.58
CA ASP A 60 57.40 116.64 -14.64
C ASP A 60 56.78 115.95 -13.36
N PRO A 61 57.31 114.77 -12.92
CA PRO A 61 56.65 113.84 -11.98
C PRO A 61 57.40 113.51 -10.64
N VAL A 62 56.72 112.79 -9.73
CA VAL A 62 57.23 112.30 -8.42
C VAL A 62 57.30 110.76 -8.38
N VAL A 63 58.31 110.18 -7.73
CA VAL A 63 58.54 108.71 -7.62
C VAL A 63 57.93 108.12 -6.32
N PRO A 64 57.20 106.98 -6.37
CA PRO A 64 56.63 106.34 -5.19
C PRO A 64 57.60 105.38 -4.46
N LEU A 65 57.41 105.23 -3.13
CA LEU A 65 58.15 104.32 -2.27
C LEU A 65 57.53 102.91 -2.24
N THR A 66 58.35 101.85 -2.39
CA THR A 66 57.88 100.45 -2.45
C THR A 66 58.66 99.49 -1.52
N GLY A 67 58.09 98.32 -1.21
CA GLY A 67 58.69 97.25 -0.40
C GLY A 67 58.47 95.83 -0.98
N ILE A 68 58.75 94.80 -0.16
CA ILE A 68 58.74 93.37 -0.54
C ILE A 68 57.86 92.57 0.44
N VAL A 69 57.14 91.55 -0.04
CA VAL A 69 56.57 90.47 0.79
C VAL A 69 57.22 89.14 0.44
N SER A 70 57.65 88.38 1.45
CA SER A 70 58.22 87.03 1.29
C SER A 70 57.40 86.00 2.07
N VAL A 71 57.03 84.90 1.42
CA VAL A 71 56.30 83.78 2.03
C VAL A 71 57.28 82.69 2.47
N VAL A 72 57.14 82.24 3.72
CA VAL A 72 57.93 81.15 4.31
C VAL A 72 56.95 80.06 4.76
N PRO A 73 56.67 79.07 3.90
CA PRO A 73 55.81 77.95 4.24
C PRO A 73 56.58 76.87 5.01
N ALA A 74 55.96 76.32 6.05
CA ALA A 74 56.48 75.19 6.82
C ALA A 74 55.43 74.05 6.90
N GLY A 75 55.85 72.84 7.25
CA GLY A 75 54.94 71.70 7.52
C GLY A 75 54.38 70.95 6.31
N LEU A 76 54.66 71.39 5.08
CA LEU A 76 54.37 70.62 3.87
C LEU A 76 55.47 69.56 3.60
N PRO A 77 55.13 68.43 2.95
CA PRO A 77 56.13 67.45 2.50
C PRO A 77 57.16 68.05 1.52
N ALA A 78 58.34 67.44 1.44
CA ALA A 78 59.40 67.89 0.53
C ALA A 78 58.94 67.85 -0.94
N GLY A 79 59.19 68.93 -1.68
CA GLY A 79 58.74 69.09 -3.07
C GLY A 79 57.32 69.61 -3.24
N VAL A 80 56.54 69.74 -2.17
CA VAL A 80 55.17 70.26 -2.20
C VAL A 80 55.18 71.77 -1.97
N SER A 81 54.69 72.54 -2.95
CA SER A 81 54.60 74.00 -2.86
C SER A 81 53.30 74.47 -2.21
N SER A 82 53.41 75.42 -1.27
CA SER A 82 52.26 76.20 -0.79
C SER A 82 51.68 77.10 -1.89
N ARG A 83 50.48 77.63 -1.65
CA ARG A 83 49.86 78.67 -2.50
C ARG A 83 49.29 79.76 -1.60
N VAL A 84 49.86 80.95 -1.65
CA VAL A 84 49.49 82.08 -0.78
C VAL A 84 49.18 83.30 -1.65
N LEU A 85 47.94 83.78 -1.60
CA LEU A 85 47.50 84.99 -2.28
C LEU A 85 47.71 86.18 -1.35
N VAL A 86 48.51 87.16 -1.77
CA VAL A 86 48.77 88.41 -1.03
C VAL A 86 48.09 89.57 -1.75
N LYS A 87 47.20 90.30 -1.05
CA LYS A 87 46.27 91.27 -1.64
C LYS A 87 46.17 92.58 -0.84
N SER A 88 46.13 93.71 -1.54
CA SER A 88 45.78 95.02 -0.98
C SER A 88 44.96 95.82 -1.99
N GLY A 89 43.77 96.28 -1.57
CA GLY A 89 42.79 96.89 -2.47
C GLY A 89 42.46 95.98 -3.67
N THR A 90 42.68 96.49 -4.88
CA THR A 90 42.53 95.77 -6.15
C THR A 90 43.76 94.98 -6.59
N THR A 91 44.91 95.13 -5.93
CA THR A 91 46.17 94.50 -6.34
C THR A 91 46.35 93.17 -5.61
N GLU A 92 46.63 92.09 -6.35
CA GLU A 92 46.85 90.76 -5.79
C GLU A 92 47.99 90.00 -6.48
N HIS A 93 48.75 89.23 -5.71
CA HIS A 93 49.86 88.41 -6.17
C HIS A 93 49.75 87.00 -5.57
N LEU A 94 49.83 85.97 -6.40
CA LEU A 94 49.91 84.58 -5.95
C LEU A 94 51.37 84.16 -5.83
N LEU A 95 51.81 83.87 -4.60
CA LEU A 95 53.10 83.28 -4.30
C LEU A 95 52.96 81.76 -4.16
N VAL A 96 53.93 81.04 -4.70
CA VAL A 96 53.96 79.57 -4.74
C VAL A 96 55.26 79.10 -4.08
N GLY A 97 55.16 78.20 -3.11
CA GLY A 97 56.30 77.78 -2.29
C GLY A 97 56.94 78.94 -1.50
N ALA A 98 58.22 78.77 -1.15
CA ALA A 98 59.01 79.82 -0.52
C ALA A 98 59.47 80.84 -1.58
N SER A 99 58.69 81.90 -1.76
CA SER A 99 58.94 82.94 -2.78
C SER A 99 58.58 84.34 -2.28
N SER A 100 59.06 85.37 -2.97
CA SER A 100 58.85 86.77 -2.63
C SER A 100 58.42 87.62 -3.83
N VAL A 101 57.64 88.67 -3.57
CA VAL A 101 57.22 89.67 -4.56
C VAL A 101 57.66 91.07 -4.10
N ALA A 102 58.22 91.84 -5.03
CA ALA A 102 58.79 93.17 -4.78
C ALA A 102 58.01 94.26 -5.54
N GLY A 103 58.27 95.53 -5.20
CA GLY A 103 57.61 96.68 -5.84
C GLY A 103 56.22 96.97 -5.28
N LEU A 104 55.87 96.40 -4.12
CA LEU A 104 54.57 96.60 -3.48
C LEU A 104 54.48 97.98 -2.83
N ALA A 105 53.35 98.65 -2.97
CA ALA A 105 53.08 99.90 -2.27
C ALA A 105 53.08 99.71 -0.74
N ALA A 106 53.58 100.70 -0.01
CA ALA A 106 53.56 100.70 1.45
C ALA A 106 52.12 100.77 1.98
N GLY A 107 51.79 99.94 2.97
CA GLY A 107 50.44 99.78 3.51
C GLY A 107 50.17 98.37 4.04
N GLU A 108 48.92 98.09 4.41
CA GLU A 108 48.51 96.75 4.84
C GLU A 108 48.17 95.85 3.63
N TRP A 109 48.63 94.60 3.71
CA TRP A 109 48.37 93.54 2.75
C TRP A 109 47.80 92.32 3.49
N THR A 110 46.77 91.69 2.94
CA THR A 110 46.20 90.44 3.47
C THR A 110 46.81 89.26 2.72
N ALA A 111 47.45 88.35 3.44
CA ALA A 111 47.96 87.09 2.91
C ALA A 111 47.02 85.94 3.28
N THR A 112 46.47 85.25 2.28
CA THR A 112 45.59 84.09 2.44
C THR A 112 46.20 82.86 1.80
N ALA A 113 46.51 81.86 2.63
CA ALA A 113 47.05 80.58 2.24
C ALA A 113 45.91 79.59 1.88
N GLN A 114 46.08 78.86 0.79
CA GLN A 114 45.16 77.80 0.37
C GLN A 114 45.58 76.46 0.99
N GLN A 115 44.61 75.60 1.30
CA GLN A 115 44.87 74.19 1.63
C GLN A 115 45.61 73.49 0.49
N VAL A 116 46.46 72.52 0.84
CA VAL A 116 47.26 71.75 -0.13
C VAL A 116 46.99 70.27 0.09
N THR A 117 46.76 69.53 -0.99
CA THR A 117 46.68 68.05 -0.93
C THR A 117 47.98 67.47 -1.45
N ALA A 118 48.64 66.65 -0.65
CA ALA A 118 49.88 65.95 -0.99
C ALA A 118 49.81 64.52 -0.47
N ASP A 119 50.23 63.55 -1.29
CA ASP A 119 50.19 62.11 -0.98
C ASP A 119 48.82 61.63 -0.46
N GLY A 120 47.75 62.25 -0.97
CA GLY A 120 46.37 61.98 -0.58
C GLY A 120 45.96 62.53 0.80
N VAL A 121 46.83 63.26 1.49
CA VAL A 121 46.56 63.94 2.76
C VAL A 121 46.30 65.42 2.50
N ILE A 122 45.28 65.98 3.17
CA ILE A 122 44.89 67.38 3.07
C ILE A 122 45.59 68.12 4.21
N PHE A 123 46.44 69.08 3.85
CA PHE A 123 47.13 69.97 4.77
C PHE A 123 46.43 71.33 4.81
N ILE A 124 46.06 71.78 6.00
CA ILE A 124 45.43 73.09 6.22
C ILE A 124 46.47 74.11 6.73
N PRO A 125 46.47 75.35 6.21
CA PRO A 125 47.39 76.39 6.66
C PRO A 125 46.95 77.01 7.98
N SER A 126 47.93 77.32 8.83
CA SER A 126 47.78 78.02 10.10
C SER A 126 48.86 79.11 10.24
N PRO A 127 48.48 80.40 10.38
CA PRO A 127 47.13 80.92 10.13
C PRO A 127 46.75 80.78 8.64
N ALA A 128 45.47 80.55 8.36
CA ALA A 128 44.98 80.49 6.97
C ALA A 128 44.94 81.87 6.29
N THR A 129 44.74 82.93 7.08
CA THR A 129 44.82 84.32 6.63
C THR A 129 45.50 85.18 7.70
N GLN A 130 46.37 86.09 7.28
CA GLN A 130 47.00 87.09 8.17
C GLN A 130 47.23 88.42 7.46
N THR A 131 47.19 89.53 8.20
CA THR A 131 47.59 90.85 7.72
C THR A 131 49.10 91.02 7.87
N VAL A 132 49.75 91.64 6.89
CA VAL A 132 51.17 91.98 6.90
C VAL A 132 51.36 93.42 6.41
N THR A 133 52.10 94.23 7.17
CA THR A 133 52.38 95.63 6.81
C THR A 133 53.64 95.69 5.94
N VAL A 134 53.54 96.28 4.76
CA VAL A 134 54.67 96.57 3.88
C VAL A 134 55.16 97.98 4.13
N SER A 135 56.45 98.14 4.40
CA SER A 135 57.12 99.43 4.55
C SER A 135 58.14 99.66 3.43
N ALA A 136 58.43 100.93 3.14
CA ALA A 136 59.39 101.31 2.11
C ALA A 136 60.77 100.65 2.35
N ALA A 137 61.35 100.06 1.31
CA ALA A 137 62.63 99.35 1.33
C ALA A 137 62.76 98.18 2.34
N ALA A 138 61.65 97.72 2.94
CA ALA A 138 61.63 96.59 3.88
C ALA A 138 61.06 95.32 3.23
N THR A 139 61.42 94.15 3.78
CA THR A 139 60.78 92.87 3.47
C THR A 139 59.89 92.44 4.63
N ALA A 140 58.61 92.27 4.35
CA ALA A 140 57.64 91.75 5.32
C ALA A 140 57.43 90.24 5.11
N VAL A 141 57.40 89.47 6.19
CA VAL A 141 57.44 88.00 6.13
C VAL A 141 56.08 87.39 6.47
N VAL A 142 55.59 86.51 5.60
CA VAL A 142 54.38 85.71 5.80
C VAL A 142 54.78 84.29 6.18
N ASN A 143 54.74 83.98 7.47
CA ASN A 143 54.96 82.64 7.99
C ASN A 143 53.64 81.86 7.96
N VAL A 144 53.60 80.71 7.29
CA VAL A 144 52.41 79.83 7.30
C VAL A 144 52.83 78.39 7.56
N THR A 145 52.28 77.78 8.60
CA THR A 145 52.52 76.36 8.92
C THR A 145 51.35 75.53 8.45
N TYR A 146 51.63 74.53 7.63
CA TYR A 146 50.67 73.56 7.15
C TYR A 146 50.65 72.34 8.07
N ILE A 147 49.46 71.95 8.53
CA ILE A 147 49.25 70.77 9.38
C ILE A 147 48.33 69.77 8.69
N PRO A 148 48.58 68.45 8.80
CA PRO A 148 47.64 67.43 8.33
C PRO A 148 46.26 67.62 8.97
N ASN A 149 45.20 67.52 8.17
CA ASN A 149 43.80 67.53 8.60
C ASN A 149 43.11 66.19 8.34
N THR A 150 43.67 65.35 7.46
CA THR A 150 43.20 63.99 7.18
C THR A 150 44.31 62.97 7.43
N GLY A 151 43.91 61.70 7.53
CA GLY A 151 44.82 60.55 7.58
C GLY A 151 44.63 59.63 6.38
N SER A 152 45.31 58.49 6.43
CA SER A 152 45.18 57.41 5.43
C SER A 152 45.36 56.04 6.08
N ILE A 153 44.85 55.00 5.41
CA ILE A 153 44.97 53.59 5.80
C ILE A 153 45.46 52.76 4.61
N ASP A 154 46.44 51.89 4.86
CA ASP A 154 46.90 50.90 3.89
C ASP A 154 46.27 49.55 4.22
N VAL A 155 45.31 49.10 3.41
CA VAL A 155 44.65 47.81 3.58
C VAL A 155 45.36 46.77 2.73
N VAL A 156 46.00 45.80 3.37
CA VAL A 156 46.71 44.67 2.74
C VAL A 156 45.84 43.42 2.80
N ILE A 157 45.36 42.96 1.65
CA ILE A 157 44.61 41.71 1.49
C ILE A 157 45.60 40.60 1.10
N SER A 158 45.69 39.54 1.89
CA SER A 158 46.66 38.46 1.70
C SER A 158 46.02 37.08 1.78
N GLY A 159 46.72 36.04 1.34
CA GLY A 159 46.25 34.64 1.40
C GLY A 159 45.23 34.22 0.33
N LEU A 160 44.86 35.14 -0.57
CA LEU A 160 44.17 34.80 -1.82
C LEU A 160 45.19 34.46 -2.93
N PRO A 161 44.81 33.64 -3.95
CA PRO A 161 45.63 33.42 -5.13
C PRO A 161 45.87 34.71 -5.93
N ALA A 162 46.91 34.72 -6.78
CA ALA A 162 47.19 35.85 -7.66
C ALA A 162 45.97 36.19 -8.54
N GLY A 163 45.54 37.45 -8.49
CA GLY A 163 44.33 37.94 -9.18
C GLY A 163 43.01 37.66 -8.46
N GLY A 164 43.02 37.02 -7.29
CA GLY A 164 41.84 36.80 -6.46
C GLY A 164 41.34 38.09 -5.80
N ALA A 165 40.05 38.41 -6.00
CA ALA A 165 39.41 39.57 -5.38
C ALA A 165 38.93 39.24 -3.94
N GLY A 166 39.28 40.09 -2.97
CA GLY A 166 38.69 40.09 -1.63
C GLY A 166 37.31 40.76 -1.58
N ASP A 167 36.62 40.65 -0.45
CA ASP A 167 35.40 41.39 -0.11
C ASP A 167 35.59 42.04 1.26
N VAL A 168 36.23 43.22 1.27
CA VAL A 168 36.53 44.00 2.48
C VAL A 168 35.83 45.36 2.38
N THR A 169 34.80 45.58 3.18
CA THR A 169 34.15 46.89 3.30
C THR A 169 34.80 47.70 4.41
N VAL A 170 35.42 48.82 4.05
CA VAL A 170 35.83 49.86 5.02
C VAL A 170 34.65 50.81 5.24
N SER A 171 34.25 51.01 6.49
CA SER A 171 33.18 51.95 6.90
C SER A 171 33.70 52.88 8.01
N GLY A 172 33.27 54.13 8.08
CA GLY A 172 33.81 55.11 9.03
C GLY A 172 32.93 56.34 9.30
N PRO A 173 33.50 57.43 9.85
CA PRO A 173 32.80 58.67 10.15
C PRO A 173 32.09 59.28 8.93
N ASP A 174 31.13 60.17 9.19
CA ASP A 174 30.34 60.90 8.18
C ASP A 174 29.66 60.01 7.12
N GLY A 175 29.41 58.74 7.48
CA GLY A 175 28.82 57.76 6.57
C GLY A 175 29.78 57.21 5.52
N TYR A 176 31.09 57.43 5.67
CA TYR A 176 32.11 56.91 4.75
C TYR A 176 31.96 55.39 4.59
N ARG A 177 31.91 54.91 3.34
CA ARG A 177 31.89 53.48 3.03
C ARG A 177 32.56 53.18 1.69
N ARG A 178 33.52 52.26 1.66
CA ARG A 178 34.25 51.84 0.46
C ARG A 178 34.49 50.33 0.47
N LEU A 179 34.14 49.66 -0.64
CA LEU A 179 34.51 48.26 -0.88
C LEU A 179 35.92 48.19 -1.47
N LEU A 180 36.74 47.29 -0.93
CA LEU A 180 38.10 46.98 -1.38
C LEU A 180 38.17 45.51 -1.82
N THR A 181 38.74 45.30 -3.01
CA THR A 181 38.92 43.96 -3.61
C THR A 181 40.38 43.55 -3.76
N ALA A 182 41.31 44.48 -3.56
CA ALA A 182 42.76 44.26 -3.62
C ALA A 182 43.48 45.21 -2.65
N ASN A 183 44.80 45.06 -2.49
CA ASN A 183 45.63 45.96 -1.69
C ASN A 183 45.39 47.41 -2.09
N THR A 184 44.97 48.26 -1.15
CA THR A 184 44.53 49.62 -1.45
C THR A 184 44.89 50.57 -0.31
N THR A 185 45.63 51.64 -0.65
CA THR A 185 45.71 52.84 0.18
C THR A 185 44.41 53.63 0.05
N VAL A 186 43.77 53.92 1.17
CA VAL A 186 42.60 54.79 1.26
C VAL A 186 43.02 56.07 1.97
N SER A 187 43.11 57.15 1.20
CA SER A 187 43.59 58.45 1.65
C SER A 187 42.45 59.45 1.89
N ALA A 188 42.81 60.66 2.33
CA ALA A 188 41.90 61.76 2.66
C ALA A 188 40.79 61.40 3.66
N LEU A 189 41.08 60.49 4.58
CA LEU A 189 40.15 60.05 5.61
C LEU A 189 40.06 61.06 6.74
N VAL A 190 38.84 61.39 7.17
CA VAL A 190 38.60 62.21 8.36
C VAL A 190 39.08 61.44 9.60
N PRO A 191 39.79 62.07 10.55
CA PRO A 191 40.20 61.40 11.78
C PRO A 191 39.02 60.80 12.56
N GLY A 192 39.16 59.56 13.02
CA GLY A 192 38.12 58.81 13.70
C GLY A 192 38.24 57.29 13.54
N ARG A 193 37.27 56.54 14.07
CA ARG A 193 37.25 55.07 14.04
C ARG A 193 36.64 54.53 12.75
N TYR A 194 37.34 53.59 12.12
CA TYR A 194 36.90 52.85 10.93
C TYR A 194 36.76 51.35 11.24
N SER A 195 35.72 50.71 10.69
CA SER A 195 35.52 49.25 10.68
C SER A 195 35.90 48.69 9.31
N LEU A 196 36.60 47.56 9.30
CA LEU A 196 36.91 46.76 8.12
C LEU A 196 36.18 45.43 8.23
N ASP A 197 35.04 45.32 7.55
CA ASP A 197 34.21 44.12 7.51
C ASP A 197 34.62 43.24 6.31
N ALA A 198 35.27 42.12 6.59
CA ALA A 198 35.75 41.15 5.62
C ALA A 198 34.80 39.95 5.51
N ARG A 199 34.45 39.56 4.28
CA ARG A 199 33.58 38.40 4.00
C ARG A 199 34.34 37.31 3.25
N GLY A 200 33.89 36.06 3.40
CA GLY A 200 34.42 34.93 2.66
C GLY A 200 34.16 35.06 1.16
N VAL A 201 35.13 34.66 0.34
CA VAL A 201 35.09 34.75 -1.14
C VAL A 201 35.21 33.38 -1.77
N LYS A 202 34.47 33.11 -2.86
CA LYS A 202 34.58 31.86 -3.63
C LYS A 202 35.29 32.13 -4.94
N LEU A 203 36.44 31.48 -5.14
CA LEU A 203 37.30 31.59 -6.31
C LEU A 203 37.38 30.25 -7.04
N ALA A 204 37.94 30.23 -8.25
CA ALA A 204 38.11 29.00 -9.04
C ALA A 204 38.97 27.94 -8.33
N SER A 205 39.87 28.35 -7.43
CA SER A 205 40.72 27.47 -6.62
C SER A 205 40.07 27.00 -5.30
N GLY A 206 38.83 27.42 -5.00
CA GLY A 206 38.11 27.07 -3.77
C GLY A 206 37.54 28.28 -3.04
N SER A 207 36.84 28.01 -1.93
CA SER A 207 36.32 29.04 -1.03
C SER A 207 37.37 29.44 0.01
N PHE A 208 37.48 30.73 0.29
CA PHE A 208 38.39 31.31 1.28
C PHE A 208 37.59 32.10 2.31
N ALA A 209 37.98 31.99 3.59
CA ALA A 209 37.41 32.76 4.68
C ALA A 209 38.47 33.72 5.27
N PRO A 210 38.11 34.94 5.68
CA PRO A 210 39.04 35.82 6.37
C PRO A 210 39.36 35.25 7.76
N ALA A 211 40.62 35.35 8.18
CA ALA A 211 41.09 34.96 9.52
C ALA A 211 40.45 35.81 10.63
N SER A 212 39.94 37.00 10.30
CA SER A 212 39.09 37.82 11.16
C SER A 212 38.07 38.53 10.28
N ALA A 213 36.77 38.32 10.54
CA ALA A 213 35.69 38.88 9.73
C ALA A 213 35.43 40.37 9.95
N GLN A 214 35.95 40.95 11.04
CA GLN A 214 35.88 42.37 11.34
C GLN A 214 37.17 42.81 12.05
N GLN A 215 37.70 43.99 11.70
CA GLN A 215 38.76 44.68 12.44
C GLN A 215 38.41 46.16 12.57
N ASN A 216 38.75 46.79 13.68
CA ASN A 216 38.56 48.24 13.89
C ASN A 216 39.91 48.94 13.99
N VAL A 217 40.01 50.14 13.44
CA VAL A 217 41.22 50.97 13.46
C VAL A 217 40.87 52.44 13.67
N ASP A 218 41.69 53.13 14.46
CA ASP A 218 41.55 54.58 14.69
C ASP A 218 42.54 55.33 13.79
N ILE A 219 42.00 56.21 12.93
CA ILE A 219 42.78 57.03 12.00
C ILE A 219 42.95 58.42 12.61
N VAL A 220 44.18 58.92 12.59
CA VAL A 220 44.55 60.27 13.06
C VAL A 220 45.03 61.13 11.90
N ALA A 221 44.97 62.46 12.04
CA ALA A 221 45.51 63.37 11.03
C ALA A 221 47.05 63.20 10.95
N SER A 222 47.54 62.71 9.82
CA SER A 222 48.92 62.23 9.67
C SER A 222 49.30 62.08 8.21
N ASN A 223 50.58 62.30 7.88
CA ASN A 223 51.18 61.98 6.58
C ASN A 223 51.64 60.51 6.47
N THR A 224 51.55 59.73 7.55
CA THR A 224 51.93 58.31 7.58
C THR A 224 50.66 57.45 7.60
N PRO A 225 50.44 56.54 6.61
CA PRO A 225 49.29 55.63 6.61
C PRO A 225 49.30 54.65 7.79
N VAL A 226 48.12 54.29 8.28
CA VAL A 226 47.95 53.19 9.23
C VAL A 226 47.81 51.88 8.46
N SER A 227 48.71 50.92 8.63
CA SER A 227 48.64 49.63 7.93
C SER A 227 47.73 48.64 8.65
N VAL A 228 46.82 47.99 7.90
CA VAL A 228 45.90 46.95 8.39
C VAL A 228 45.93 45.75 7.45
N SER A 229 46.05 44.53 7.99
CA SER A 229 46.14 43.31 7.18
C SER A 229 44.93 42.39 7.38
N ILE A 230 44.27 42.06 6.26
CA ILE A 230 43.20 41.07 6.18
C ILE A 230 43.74 39.83 5.47
N ALA A 231 44.08 38.81 6.25
CA ALA A 231 44.50 37.51 5.74
C ALA A 231 43.29 36.60 5.47
N TYR A 232 43.24 36.02 4.28
CA TYR A 232 42.31 34.97 3.90
C TYR A 232 42.97 33.59 4.01
N VAL A 233 42.23 32.60 4.46
CA VAL A 233 42.65 31.19 4.53
C VAL A 233 41.70 30.32 3.73
N LEU A 234 42.25 29.27 3.11
CA LEU A 234 41.45 28.31 2.35
C LEU A 234 40.50 27.57 3.30
N ALA A 235 39.20 27.57 3.00
CA ALA A 235 38.22 26.94 3.86
C ALA A 235 38.35 25.39 3.82
N PRO A 236 38.23 24.69 4.96
CA PRO A 236 38.25 23.23 5.00
C PRO A 236 37.08 22.61 4.24
N SER A 237 37.29 21.50 3.53
CA SER A 237 36.19 20.72 2.96
C SER A 237 35.55 19.77 3.99
N ILE A 238 34.36 19.27 3.70
CA ILE A 238 33.64 18.29 4.53
C ILE A 238 33.32 17.07 3.68
N VAL A 239 33.60 15.87 4.19
CA VAL A 239 33.17 14.61 3.55
C VAL A 239 32.23 13.86 4.48
N GLU A 240 31.02 13.59 4.00
CA GLU A 240 30.00 12.81 4.70
C GLU A 240 29.76 11.47 3.99
N VAL A 241 29.73 10.39 4.76
CA VAL A 241 29.22 9.09 4.31
C VAL A 241 27.97 8.78 5.13
N ALA A 242 26.81 8.84 4.50
CA ALA A 242 25.55 8.42 5.08
C ALA A 242 25.30 6.94 4.75
N VAL A 243 25.12 6.13 5.79
CA VAL A 243 24.83 4.70 5.68
C VAL A 243 23.39 4.45 6.13
N THR A 244 22.59 3.82 5.27
CA THR A 244 21.18 3.50 5.55
C THR A 244 20.85 2.06 5.19
N GLY A 245 19.74 1.55 5.72
CA GLY A 245 19.14 0.28 5.31
C GLY A 245 19.70 -0.99 5.96
N LEU A 246 20.83 -0.94 6.67
CA LEU A 246 21.28 -2.06 7.52
C LEU A 246 20.45 -2.21 8.81
N PRO A 247 20.27 -3.43 9.35
CA PRO A 247 19.69 -3.64 10.67
C PRO A 247 20.49 -2.95 11.78
N GLY A 248 19.81 -2.49 12.83
CA GLY A 248 20.45 -1.87 14.00
C GLY A 248 21.54 -2.78 14.61
N GLY A 249 22.70 -2.20 14.91
CA GLY A 249 23.88 -2.93 15.41
C GLY A 249 24.74 -3.60 14.33
N SER A 250 24.34 -3.58 13.06
CA SER A 250 25.17 -4.12 11.97
C SER A 250 26.31 -3.18 11.59
N VAL A 251 27.48 -3.74 11.28
CA VAL A 251 28.67 -3.01 10.85
C VAL A 251 28.66 -2.89 9.32
N ALA A 252 28.75 -1.68 8.78
CA ALA A 252 28.86 -1.44 7.35
C ALA A 252 30.26 -1.83 6.81
N ALA A 253 30.31 -2.38 5.60
CA ALA A 253 31.56 -2.75 4.94
C ALA A 253 31.91 -1.72 3.84
N ILE A 254 32.28 -0.51 4.25
CA ILE A 254 32.65 0.58 3.33
C ILE A 254 34.12 0.97 3.55
N THR A 255 34.85 1.17 2.45
CA THR A 255 36.20 1.74 2.42
C THR A 255 36.18 3.07 1.67
N LEU A 256 36.64 4.13 2.32
CA LEU A 256 36.74 5.48 1.78
C LEU A 256 38.21 5.85 1.63
N THR A 257 38.69 6.03 0.41
CA THR A 257 40.07 6.40 0.08
C THR A 257 40.15 7.93 -0.12
N PRO A 258 40.89 8.66 0.73
CA PRO A 258 41.12 10.09 0.62
C PRO A 258 42.15 10.43 -0.49
N PRO A 259 42.31 11.73 -0.83
CA PRO A 259 43.37 12.22 -1.71
C PRO A 259 44.80 11.83 -1.30
N SER A 260 45.03 11.58 0.00
CA SER A 260 46.31 11.08 0.53
C SER A 260 46.53 9.56 0.34
N GLY A 261 45.59 8.86 -0.29
CA GLY A 261 45.71 7.43 -0.66
C GLY A 261 45.53 6.42 0.47
N SER A 262 45.55 6.84 1.75
CA SER A 262 45.43 5.93 2.90
C SER A 262 43.96 5.62 3.22
N PRO A 263 43.46 4.38 3.00
CA PRO A 263 42.03 4.08 3.10
C PRO A 263 41.49 4.13 4.53
N ILE A 264 40.25 4.61 4.65
CA ILE A 264 39.50 4.76 5.91
C ILE A 264 38.33 3.77 5.89
N ALA A 265 38.24 2.90 6.90
CA ALA A 265 37.08 2.04 7.08
C ALA A 265 35.89 2.85 7.63
N VAL A 266 34.71 2.70 7.01
CA VAL A 266 33.47 3.38 7.40
C VAL A 266 32.44 2.33 7.78
N THR A 267 32.23 2.18 9.08
CA THR A 267 31.38 1.15 9.71
C THR A 267 29.97 1.63 10.05
N THR A 268 29.76 2.94 10.09
CA THR A 268 28.48 3.62 10.34
C THR A 268 28.48 4.99 9.63
N SER A 269 27.36 5.72 9.69
CA SER A 269 27.29 7.08 9.15
C SER A 269 28.37 7.97 9.77
N THR A 270 29.26 8.51 8.95
CA THR A 270 30.52 9.16 9.36
C THR A 270 30.66 10.53 8.70
N ARG A 271 31.16 11.52 9.44
CA ARG A 271 31.42 12.88 8.96
C ARG A 271 32.85 13.31 9.26
N LEU A 272 33.63 13.56 8.22
CA LEU A 272 34.99 14.06 8.30
C LEU A 272 34.96 15.58 8.13
N ALA A 273 35.18 16.32 9.22
CA ALA A 273 35.43 17.76 9.20
C ALA A 273 36.91 18.02 8.91
N ALA A 274 37.23 19.09 8.18
CA ALA A 274 38.58 19.36 7.67
C ALA A 274 39.13 18.24 6.77
N ALA A 275 38.27 17.73 5.89
CA ALA A 275 38.66 16.78 4.86
C ALA A 275 39.56 17.44 3.80
N LEU A 276 40.51 16.67 3.26
CA LEU A 276 41.36 17.09 2.14
C LEU A 276 40.51 17.37 0.90
N SER A 277 40.77 18.49 0.23
CA SER A 277 40.27 18.74 -1.12
C SER A 277 40.97 17.82 -2.13
N GLY A 278 40.32 17.55 -3.27
CA GLY A 278 40.79 16.60 -4.27
C GLY A 278 39.88 15.37 -4.40
N ARG A 279 40.42 14.28 -4.98
CA ARG A 279 39.69 13.06 -5.36
C ARG A 279 39.49 12.09 -4.19
N TRP A 280 38.26 11.61 -4.02
CA TRP A 280 37.82 10.65 -3.01
C TRP A 280 37.15 9.44 -3.67
N GLN A 281 37.56 8.23 -3.30
CA GLN A 281 36.95 6.99 -3.78
C GLN A 281 36.26 6.25 -2.64
N MET A 282 34.98 5.91 -2.81
CA MET A 282 34.23 5.06 -1.90
C MET A 282 34.00 3.70 -2.58
N ASN A 283 34.24 2.61 -1.86
CA ASN A 283 33.87 1.24 -2.24
C ASN A 283 33.08 0.60 -1.10
N ALA A 284 31.98 -0.07 -1.40
CA ALA A 284 31.09 -0.73 -0.45
C ALA A 284 30.89 -2.20 -0.83
N SER A 285 30.90 -3.09 0.16
CA SER A 285 30.72 -4.54 0.00
C SER A 285 29.47 -5.03 0.72
N SER A 286 28.92 -6.17 0.29
CA SER A 286 27.75 -6.78 0.93
C SER A 286 28.04 -7.21 2.37
N VAL A 287 27.06 -7.02 3.25
CA VAL A 287 27.14 -7.35 4.69
C VAL A 287 26.17 -8.49 5.00
N LYS A 288 26.61 -9.52 5.74
CA LYS A 288 25.69 -10.51 6.32
C LYS A 288 25.28 -10.07 7.72
N SER A 289 23.98 -9.97 7.96
CA SER A 289 23.41 -9.61 9.26
C SER A 289 22.05 -10.26 9.48
N SER A 290 21.78 -10.70 10.71
CA SER A 290 20.56 -11.42 11.11
C SER A 290 20.19 -12.62 10.23
N GLY A 291 21.19 -13.29 9.64
CA GLY A 291 20.97 -14.44 8.75
C GLY A 291 20.59 -14.09 7.30
N PHE A 292 20.74 -12.84 6.86
CA PHE A 292 20.50 -12.39 5.48
C PHE A 292 21.69 -11.58 4.95
N THR A 293 21.88 -11.60 3.63
CA THR A 293 22.86 -10.77 2.92
C THR A 293 22.23 -9.44 2.47
N TRP A 294 22.92 -8.34 2.76
CA TRP A 294 22.54 -6.97 2.42
C TRP A 294 23.52 -6.38 1.41
N THR A 295 23.04 -5.99 0.24
CA THR A 295 23.85 -5.41 -0.84
C THR A 295 23.79 -3.87 -0.82
N PRO A 296 24.93 -3.16 -0.81
CA PRO A 296 24.94 -1.70 -0.89
C PRO A 296 24.69 -1.19 -2.32
N SER A 297 24.05 -0.03 -2.41
CA SER A 297 23.98 0.79 -3.62
C SER A 297 24.38 2.24 -3.29
N PRO A 298 25.32 2.84 -4.04
CA PRO A 298 26.16 2.21 -5.06
C PRO A 298 27.28 1.34 -4.45
N LEU A 299 27.78 0.37 -5.21
CA LEU A 299 28.95 -0.46 -4.83
C LEU A 299 30.27 0.34 -4.83
N SER A 300 30.38 1.36 -5.66
CA SER A 300 31.54 2.27 -5.69
C SER A 300 31.15 3.65 -6.19
N LYS A 301 31.89 4.68 -5.77
CA LYS A 301 31.74 6.06 -6.28
C LYS A 301 33.09 6.78 -6.21
N ASP A 302 33.49 7.40 -7.31
CA ASP A 302 34.70 8.21 -7.42
C ASP A 302 34.32 9.65 -7.79
N THR A 303 34.83 10.63 -7.05
CA THR A 303 34.44 12.04 -7.18
C THR A 303 35.38 12.95 -6.39
N SER A 304 35.46 14.23 -6.75
CA SER A 304 36.30 15.22 -6.07
C SER A 304 35.51 16.24 -5.25
N VAL A 305 36.13 16.77 -4.19
CA VAL A 305 35.60 17.92 -3.42
C VAL A 305 36.57 19.11 -3.53
N ALA A 306 36.02 20.29 -3.81
CA ALA A 306 36.77 21.55 -3.76
C ALA A 306 36.90 22.04 -2.31
N SER A 307 37.88 22.91 -2.04
CA SER A 307 38.05 23.42 -0.67
C SER A 307 36.91 24.35 -0.26
N GLY A 308 36.41 24.15 0.96
CA GLY A 308 35.25 24.86 1.51
C GLY A 308 33.89 24.32 1.05
N ASP A 309 33.85 23.39 0.11
CA ASP A 309 32.63 22.69 -0.30
C ASP A 309 32.44 21.40 0.51
N SER A 310 31.26 20.78 0.36
CA SER A 310 30.95 19.50 0.99
C SER A 310 30.70 18.41 -0.07
N LEU A 311 31.17 17.20 0.22
CA LEU A 311 30.97 16.01 -0.60
C LEU A 311 30.23 14.95 0.22
N LYS A 312 29.18 14.38 -0.38
CA LYS A 312 28.35 13.36 0.24
C LYS A 312 28.32 12.06 -0.56
N PHE A 313 28.68 10.98 0.13
CA PHE A 313 28.41 9.60 -0.26
C PHE A 313 27.15 9.15 0.50
N THR A 314 26.17 8.62 -0.23
CA THR A 314 25.03 7.93 0.38
C THR A 314 25.13 6.48 -0.05
N VAL A 315 25.20 5.57 0.91
CA VAL A 315 25.28 4.12 0.68
C VAL A 315 24.07 3.49 1.35
N ASN A 316 23.11 3.04 0.53
CA ASN A 316 21.93 2.36 1.02
C ASN A 316 22.08 0.84 0.84
N TYR A 317 22.04 0.11 1.95
CA TYR A 317 21.99 -1.34 1.94
C TYR A 317 20.55 -1.82 1.79
N ALA A 318 20.31 -2.72 0.83
CA ALA A 318 19.03 -3.40 0.68
C ALA A 318 19.22 -4.90 0.94
N VAL A 319 18.21 -5.55 1.52
CA VAL A 319 18.20 -7.01 1.65
C VAL A 319 18.21 -7.63 0.24
N SER A 320 19.10 -8.60 0.03
CA SER A 320 19.33 -9.23 -1.28
C SER A 320 18.99 -10.72 -1.32
N THR A 321 18.80 -11.33 -0.15
CA THR A 321 18.40 -12.73 0.06
C THR A 321 17.05 -12.82 0.74
N GLY A 322 16.37 -13.94 0.59
CA GLY A 322 15.14 -14.26 1.30
C GLY A 322 15.32 -15.35 2.34
N GLY A 323 14.18 -15.86 2.82
CA GLY A 323 14.10 -17.07 3.61
C GLY A 323 12.86 -17.89 3.28
N MET A 324 12.81 -19.11 3.82
CA MET A 324 11.69 -20.04 3.76
C MET A 324 11.40 -20.58 5.16
N ALA A 325 10.15 -20.43 5.62
CA ALA A 325 9.68 -21.01 6.87
C ALA A 325 9.02 -22.34 6.56
N LEU A 326 9.76 -23.44 6.75
CA LEU A 326 9.32 -24.79 6.44
C LEU A 326 8.74 -25.45 7.71
N LEU A 327 7.42 -25.60 7.73
CA LEU A 327 6.68 -26.33 8.75
C LEU A 327 6.62 -27.82 8.37
N VAL A 328 7.12 -28.69 9.25
CA VAL A 328 7.00 -30.15 9.14
C VAL A 328 6.10 -30.64 10.26
N SER A 329 4.95 -31.23 9.92
CA SER A 329 3.92 -31.61 10.89
C SER A 329 3.32 -32.99 10.61
N GLY A 330 2.57 -33.56 11.58
CA GLY A 330 1.82 -34.81 11.42
C GLY A 330 2.65 -36.11 11.55
N LEU A 331 3.93 -36.00 11.91
CA LEU A 331 4.74 -37.11 12.40
C LEU A 331 4.64 -37.21 13.94
N PRO A 332 4.84 -38.41 14.54
CA PRO A 332 4.95 -38.55 15.99
C PRO A 332 6.11 -37.74 16.58
N ALA A 333 6.00 -37.35 17.85
CA ALA A 333 7.05 -36.60 18.53
C ALA A 333 8.40 -37.36 18.49
N GLY A 334 9.46 -36.67 18.09
CA GLY A 334 10.81 -37.24 17.93
C GLY A 334 11.08 -37.92 16.58
N VAL A 335 10.09 -38.06 15.70
CA VAL A 335 10.27 -38.66 14.36
C VAL A 335 10.69 -37.58 13.35
N ASN A 336 11.82 -37.80 12.69
CA ASN A 336 12.34 -36.93 11.64
C ASN A 336 11.54 -37.06 10.33
N GLY A 337 11.21 -35.93 9.71
CA GLY A 337 10.72 -35.85 8.34
C GLY A 337 11.81 -36.15 7.31
N ALA A 338 11.40 -36.56 6.11
CA ALA A 338 12.29 -36.80 4.97
C ALA A 338 12.07 -35.71 3.90
N VAL A 339 12.40 -34.46 4.24
CA VAL A 339 12.20 -33.31 3.34
C VAL A 339 13.53 -32.86 2.73
N ARG A 340 13.53 -32.58 1.43
CA ARG A 340 14.67 -32.04 0.67
C ARG A 340 14.24 -30.79 -0.07
N VAL A 341 14.98 -29.70 0.15
CA VAL A 341 14.78 -28.39 -0.49
C VAL A 341 15.91 -28.17 -1.50
N THR A 342 15.56 -27.87 -2.75
CA THR A 342 16.51 -27.50 -3.81
C THR A 342 16.15 -26.17 -4.45
N GLY A 343 17.11 -25.43 -5.00
CA GLY A 343 16.83 -24.11 -5.60
C GLY A 343 17.98 -23.52 -6.43
N PRO A 344 17.96 -22.18 -6.66
CA PRO A 344 18.97 -21.46 -7.43
C PRO A 344 20.40 -21.71 -6.93
N GLY A 345 21.39 -21.52 -7.81
CA GLY A 345 22.82 -21.66 -7.46
C GLY A 345 23.24 -23.08 -7.08
N SER A 346 22.51 -24.10 -7.52
CA SER A 346 22.66 -25.51 -7.10
C SER A 346 22.41 -25.74 -5.60
N PHE A 347 21.64 -24.87 -4.94
CA PHE A 347 21.27 -25.05 -3.55
C PHE A 347 20.53 -26.39 -3.36
N ALA A 348 20.98 -27.17 -2.38
CA ALA A 348 20.33 -28.40 -1.94
C ALA A 348 20.52 -28.59 -0.43
N ARG A 349 19.44 -28.83 0.32
CA ARG A 349 19.47 -29.05 1.77
C ARG A 349 18.40 -30.04 2.20
N THR A 350 18.79 -31.02 3.01
CA THR A 350 17.86 -31.90 3.73
C THR A 350 17.36 -31.18 4.99
N VAL A 351 16.06 -31.30 5.28
CA VAL A 351 15.39 -30.73 6.43
C VAL A 351 14.56 -31.83 7.08
N THR A 352 14.83 -32.10 8.37
CA THR A 352 14.18 -33.20 9.10
C THR A 352 13.13 -32.75 10.11
N ALA A 353 13.03 -31.46 10.38
CA ALA A 353 12.07 -30.88 11.31
C ALA A 353 11.72 -29.44 10.91
N THR A 354 10.66 -28.89 11.51
CA THR A 354 10.25 -27.50 11.34
C THR A 354 11.41 -26.54 11.54
N SER A 355 11.71 -25.74 10.53
CA SER A 355 12.86 -24.83 10.55
C SER A 355 12.70 -23.67 9.57
N THR A 356 13.38 -22.57 9.86
CA THR A 356 13.51 -21.43 8.94
C THR A 356 14.85 -21.49 8.24
N LEU A 357 14.84 -21.55 6.91
CA LEU A 357 16.01 -21.42 6.06
C LEU A 357 16.17 -19.93 5.71
N THR A 358 17.32 -19.33 5.98
CA THR A 358 17.62 -17.93 5.64
C THR A 358 18.81 -17.83 4.69
N ASP A 359 19.19 -16.61 4.29
CA ASP A 359 20.27 -16.32 3.33
C ASP A 359 20.07 -17.00 1.96
N LEU A 360 18.81 -17.26 1.59
CA LEU A 360 18.45 -17.92 0.33
C LEU A 360 18.51 -16.93 -0.83
N THR A 361 19.18 -17.29 -1.93
CA THR A 361 19.14 -16.50 -3.17
C THR A 361 17.70 -16.41 -3.67
N PRO A 362 17.17 -15.23 -4.06
CA PRO A 362 15.81 -15.11 -4.57
C PRO A 362 15.59 -15.97 -5.83
N GLY A 363 14.42 -16.60 -5.91
CA GLY A 363 14.05 -17.50 -7.00
C GLY A 363 13.10 -18.61 -6.55
N VAL A 364 12.84 -19.58 -7.43
CA VAL A 364 11.94 -20.70 -7.16
C VAL A 364 12.71 -21.87 -6.54
N TYR A 365 12.28 -22.28 -5.36
CA TYR A 365 12.76 -23.47 -4.67
C TYR A 365 11.75 -24.60 -4.83
N THR A 366 12.25 -25.82 -4.96
CA THR A 366 11.45 -27.05 -4.94
C THR A 366 11.62 -27.71 -3.57
N VAL A 367 10.52 -27.87 -2.84
CA VAL A 367 10.45 -28.62 -1.59
C VAL A 367 9.85 -29.98 -1.92
N SER A 368 10.64 -31.04 -1.83
CA SER A 368 10.23 -32.43 -2.03
C SER A 368 10.22 -33.19 -0.70
N ALA A 369 9.28 -34.12 -0.50
CA ALA A 369 9.17 -34.86 0.75
C ALA A 369 8.78 -36.34 0.52
N ASP A 370 9.61 -37.24 1.03
CA ASP A 370 9.43 -38.69 0.94
C ASP A 370 8.64 -39.24 2.13
N SER A 371 8.10 -40.46 1.99
CA SER A 371 7.40 -41.16 3.08
C SER A 371 8.36 -41.63 4.18
N VAL A 372 7.95 -41.45 5.43
CA VAL A 372 8.73 -41.84 6.63
C VAL A 372 8.15 -43.14 7.22
N GLN A 373 8.98 -44.07 7.69
CA GLN A 373 8.51 -45.22 8.46
C GLN A 373 8.85 -45.06 9.94
N ASN A 374 7.89 -45.42 10.82
CA ASN A 374 8.09 -45.46 12.26
C ASN A 374 7.24 -46.58 12.88
N SER A 375 7.86 -47.47 13.65
CA SER A 375 7.20 -48.59 14.35
C SER A 375 6.26 -49.44 13.47
N GLY A 376 6.66 -49.73 12.23
CA GLY A 376 5.86 -50.49 11.26
C GLY A 376 4.77 -49.70 10.53
N MET A 377 4.44 -48.48 10.98
CA MET A 377 3.55 -47.58 10.26
C MET A 377 4.33 -46.73 9.26
N THR A 378 3.82 -46.61 8.03
CA THR A 378 4.31 -45.64 7.04
C THR A 378 3.53 -44.34 7.18
N TYR A 379 4.21 -43.21 7.17
CA TYR A 379 3.64 -41.88 7.15
C TYR A 379 3.89 -41.26 5.77
N ARG A 380 2.83 -40.80 5.10
CA ARG A 380 2.91 -40.21 3.76
C ARG A 380 2.52 -38.73 3.83
N THR A 381 3.06 -37.93 2.91
CA THR A 381 2.64 -36.54 2.73
C THR A 381 1.64 -36.41 1.58
N THR A 382 0.69 -35.49 1.71
CA THR A 382 -0.31 -35.18 0.67
C THR A 382 0.28 -34.40 -0.50
N ALA A 383 1.45 -33.78 -0.33
CA ALA A 383 2.12 -32.95 -1.34
C ALA A 383 3.61 -33.34 -1.42
N VAL A 384 3.90 -34.39 -2.21
CA VAL A 384 5.24 -34.96 -2.41
C VAL A 384 6.23 -33.94 -2.98
N THR A 385 5.75 -32.89 -3.66
CA THR A 385 6.57 -31.78 -4.15
C THR A 385 5.78 -30.47 -4.17
N GLN A 386 6.41 -29.36 -3.78
CA GLN A 386 5.88 -28.00 -3.82
C GLN A 386 6.91 -27.06 -4.44
N GLN A 387 6.46 -26.04 -5.18
CA GLN A 387 7.31 -24.93 -5.59
C GLN A 387 7.04 -23.68 -4.75
N ILE A 388 8.10 -23.11 -4.18
CA ILE A 388 8.07 -22.00 -3.25
C ILE A 388 8.94 -20.88 -3.82
N THR A 389 8.33 -19.75 -4.17
CA THR A 389 9.06 -18.56 -4.63
C THR A 389 9.57 -17.78 -3.43
N VAL A 390 10.90 -17.70 -3.30
CA VAL A 390 11.58 -16.89 -2.29
C VAL A 390 11.97 -15.55 -2.92
N SER A 391 11.53 -14.44 -2.33
CA SER A 391 11.92 -13.08 -2.71
C SER A 391 12.97 -12.52 -1.75
N ALA A 392 13.70 -11.47 -2.15
CA ALA A 392 14.58 -10.74 -1.25
C ALA A 392 13.74 -10.04 -0.17
N SER A 393 13.73 -10.59 1.05
CA SER A 393 12.74 -10.27 2.08
C SER A 393 13.19 -10.81 3.44
N LEU A 394 12.88 -10.07 4.51
CA LEU A 394 13.01 -10.58 5.89
C LEU A 394 11.82 -11.47 6.31
N VAL A 395 10.70 -11.37 5.60
CA VAL A 395 9.57 -12.28 5.76
C VAL A 395 9.85 -13.54 4.94
N ALA A 396 10.02 -14.67 5.63
CA ALA A 396 10.27 -15.95 5.01
C ALA A 396 9.02 -16.49 4.31
N ALA A 397 9.18 -17.05 3.10
CA ALA A 397 8.09 -17.68 2.36
C ALA A 397 7.60 -18.95 3.09
N PRO A 398 6.29 -19.12 3.34
CA PRO A 398 5.78 -20.31 4.02
C PRO A 398 5.84 -21.53 3.12
N ALA A 399 6.28 -22.66 3.67
CA ALA A 399 6.21 -23.99 3.06
C ALA A 399 5.70 -24.98 4.11
N VAL A 400 4.73 -25.83 3.77
CA VAL A 400 4.09 -26.72 4.76
C VAL A 400 4.09 -28.15 4.25
N ILE A 401 4.83 -29.02 4.92
CA ILE A 401 4.82 -30.46 4.68
C ILE A 401 4.11 -31.13 5.87
N THR A 402 2.88 -31.56 5.62
CA THR A 402 2.10 -32.36 6.56
C THR A 402 2.21 -33.83 6.18
N TYR A 403 2.50 -34.67 7.17
CA TYR A 403 2.46 -36.12 7.11
C TYR A 403 1.16 -36.65 7.73
N SER A 404 0.72 -37.83 7.31
CA SER A 404 -0.37 -38.57 7.96
C SER A 404 -0.03 -40.06 8.01
N SER A 405 -0.51 -40.74 9.06
CA SER A 405 -0.31 -42.18 9.26
C SER A 405 -1.08 -42.98 8.21
N ALA A 406 -0.37 -43.75 7.39
CA ALA A 406 -0.95 -44.51 6.28
C ALA A 406 -1.57 -45.83 6.78
N VAL A 407 -2.78 -45.75 7.33
CA VAL A 407 -3.55 -46.89 7.87
C VAL A 407 -4.91 -47.07 7.17
N ALA A 408 -5.51 -48.24 7.33
CA ALA A 408 -6.84 -48.62 6.84
C ALA A 408 -7.68 -49.28 7.96
N THR A 409 -8.95 -49.56 7.68
CA THR A 409 -9.84 -50.32 8.59
C THR A 409 -10.53 -51.45 7.85
N LEU A 410 -10.59 -52.64 8.45
CA LEU A 410 -11.32 -53.80 7.92
C LEU A 410 -12.35 -54.29 8.94
N THR A 411 -13.62 -54.35 8.55
CA THR A 411 -14.66 -55.03 9.33
C THR A 411 -14.98 -56.39 8.72
N VAL A 412 -14.81 -57.46 9.49
CA VAL A 412 -15.29 -58.80 9.11
C VAL A 412 -16.57 -59.09 9.87
N GLY A 413 -17.71 -59.00 9.17
CA GLY A 413 -19.03 -59.37 9.68
C GLY A 413 -19.24 -60.88 9.64
N VAL A 414 -19.79 -61.44 10.71
CA VAL A 414 -20.04 -62.89 10.85
C VAL A 414 -21.52 -63.11 11.19
N SER A 415 -22.22 -63.95 10.42
CA SER A 415 -23.64 -64.25 10.62
C SER A 415 -23.99 -65.72 10.34
N GLY A 416 -25.16 -66.17 10.79
CA GLY A 416 -25.68 -67.52 10.52
C GLY A 416 -25.02 -68.67 11.29
N VAL A 417 -24.07 -68.40 12.19
CA VAL A 417 -23.43 -69.42 13.02
C VAL A 417 -24.49 -70.09 13.92
N PRO A 418 -24.67 -71.43 13.85
CA PRO A 418 -25.69 -72.10 14.65
C PRO A 418 -25.36 -72.12 16.14
N VAL A 419 -26.41 -72.06 16.98
CA VAL A 419 -26.28 -72.06 18.44
C VAL A 419 -25.58 -73.33 18.93
N GLY A 420 -24.55 -73.17 19.76
CA GLY A 420 -23.74 -74.27 20.30
C GLY A 420 -22.60 -74.74 19.39
N ALA A 421 -22.40 -74.09 18.24
CA ALA A 421 -21.30 -74.41 17.33
C ALA A 421 -20.07 -73.51 17.58
N THR A 422 -18.87 -74.05 17.39
CA THR A 422 -17.61 -73.28 17.44
C THR A 422 -17.11 -73.05 16.03
N ASN A 423 -17.11 -71.79 15.59
CA ASN A 423 -16.50 -71.36 14.34
C ASN A 423 -15.19 -70.60 14.61
N MET A 424 -14.25 -70.69 13.68
CA MET A 424 -13.01 -69.94 13.71
C MET A 424 -12.71 -69.46 12.28
N ILE A 425 -12.46 -68.17 12.15
CA ILE A 425 -12.15 -67.47 10.90
C ILE A 425 -10.76 -66.86 11.06
N GLU A 426 -9.86 -67.17 10.14
CA GLU A 426 -8.50 -66.63 10.08
C GLU A 426 -8.49 -65.38 9.21
N VAL A 427 -7.78 -64.34 9.66
CA VAL A 427 -7.61 -63.07 8.94
C VAL A 427 -6.13 -62.73 8.87
N THR A 428 -5.52 -62.99 7.72
CA THR A 428 -4.11 -62.70 7.45
C THR A 428 -3.95 -61.42 6.63
N GLY A 429 -2.79 -60.78 6.73
CA GLY A 429 -2.50 -59.52 6.04
C GLY A 429 -1.02 -59.08 6.08
N PRO A 430 -0.72 -57.87 5.57
CA PRO A 430 0.64 -57.36 5.44
C PRO A 430 1.36 -57.22 6.79
N GLY A 431 2.69 -57.34 6.78
CA GLY A 431 3.53 -57.13 7.97
C GLY A 431 3.43 -58.22 9.05
N GLY A 432 2.97 -59.44 8.68
CA GLY A 432 2.74 -60.53 9.64
C GLY A 432 1.45 -60.36 10.44
N PHE A 433 0.46 -59.67 9.89
CA PHE A 433 -0.87 -59.63 10.47
C PHE A 433 -1.53 -61.00 10.33
N ASP A 434 -1.94 -61.59 11.45
CA ASP A 434 -2.62 -62.89 11.52
C ASP A 434 -3.50 -62.90 12.79
N ARG A 435 -4.82 -63.08 12.63
CA ARG A 435 -5.80 -63.02 13.72
C ARG A 435 -6.93 -64.02 13.50
N PHE A 436 -7.31 -64.72 14.56
CA PHE A 436 -8.49 -65.59 14.58
C PHE A 436 -9.68 -64.91 15.25
N ILE A 437 -10.86 -65.00 14.64
CA ILE A 437 -12.13 -64.46 15.15
C ILE A 437 -13.25 -65.50 15.06
N SER A 438 -14.22 -65.41 15.98
CA SER A 438 -15.44 -66.23 15.98
C SER A 438 -16.73 -65.41 15.74
N GLY A 439 -16.66 -64.08 15.82
CA GLY A 439 -17.78 -63.16 15.62
C GLY A 439 -17.37 -61.88 14.89
N THR A 440 -18.35 -61.03 14.59
CA THR A 440 -18.14 -59.76 13.89
C THR A 440 -17.06 -58.91 14.56
N THR A 441 -15.99 -58.59 13.84
CA THR A 441 -14.81 -57.90 14.39
C THR A 441 -14.35 -56.80 13.45
N THR A 442 -14.03 -55.62 14.00
CA THR A 442 -13.41 -54.51 13.26
C THR A 442 -11.95 -54.36 13.65
N PHE A 443 -11.07 -54.51 12.67
CA PHE A 443 -9.64 -54.24 12.78
C PHE A 443 -9.37 -52.81 12.31
N ALA A 444 -9.26 -51.87 13.26
CA ALA A 444 -8.87 -50.50 12.99
C ALA A 444 -7.34 -50.34 12.91
N ASN A 445 -6.89 -49.33 12.17
CA ASN A 445 -5.48 -48.93 12.03
C ASN A 445 -4.55 -50.01 11.42
N VAL A 446 -5.05 -50.85 10.53
CA VAL A 446 -4.26 -51.92 9.90
C VAL A 446 -3.44 -51.40 8.71
N PRO A 447 -2.25 -51.96 8.40
CA PRO A 447 -1.45 -51.53 7.25
C PRO A 447 -2.19 -51.73 5.90
N PRO A 448 -2.11 -50.81 4.93
CA PRO A 448 -2.69 -51.02 3.60
C PRO A 448 -1.99 -52.17 2.85
N GLY A 449 -2.76 -52.94 2.09
CA GLY A 449 -2.34 -54.13 1.37
C GLY A 449 -3.43 -55.20 1.31
N VAL A 450 -3.06 -56.43 0.92
CA VAL A 450 -4.03 -57.53 0.75
C VAL A 450 -4.28 -58.23 2.09
N TYR A 451 -5.53 -58.25 2.53
CA TYR A 451 -6.02 -59.07 3.63
C TYR A 451 -6.80 -60.25 3.08
N THR A 452 -6.58 -61.43 3.64
CA THR A 452 -7.29 -62.66 3.27
C THR A 452 -8.05 -63.17 4.48
N VAL A 453 -9.36 -63.32 4.32
CA VAL A 453 -10.28 -63.89 5.31
C VAL A 453 -10.59 -65.33 4.88
N THR A 454 -10.23 -66.29 5.73
CA THR A 454 -10.40 -67.73 5.50
C THR A 454 -11.35 -68.29 6.54
N SER A 455 -12.40 -69.00 6.10
CA SER A 455 -13.44 -69.57 6.94
C SER A 455 -13.74 -71.02 6.55
N SER A 456 -14.03 -71.86 7.55
CA SER A 456 -14.22 -73.31 7.38
C SER A 456 -15.64 -73.74 7.71
N SER A 457 -16.12 -74.82 7.08
CA SER A 457 -17.42 -75.41 7.40
C SER A 457 -17.49 -75.91 8.84
N VAL A 458 -18.65 -75.77 9.48
CA VAL A 458 -18.89 -76.20 10.87
C VAL A 458 -19.81 -77.41 10.89
N VAL A 459 -19.52 -78.41 11.73
CA VAL A 459 -20.35 -79.63 11.87
C VAL A 459 -20.81 -79.75 13.33
N LEU A 460 -22.12 -79.91 13.52
CA LEU A 460 -22.74 -80.11 14.83
C LEU A 460 -22.76 -81.60 15.24
N PRO A 461 -22.82 -81.90 16.55
CA PRO A 461 -23.18 -83.23 17.04
C PRO A 461 -24.50 -83.70 16.39
N GLY A 462 -24.46 -84.88 15.76
CA GLY A 462 -25.57 -85.39 14.93
C GLY A 462 -25.37 -85.24 13.41
N GLY A 463 -24.20 -84.77 12.96
CA GLY A 463 -23.80 -84.80 11.54
C GLY A 463 -24.38 -83.67 10.67
N LEU A 464 -24.99 -82.65 11.28
CA LEU A 464 -25.48 -81.48 10.55
C LEU A 464 -24.31 -80.56 10.19
N ARG A 465 -24.06 -80.41 8.89
CA ARG A 465 -22.99 -79.58 8.33
C ARG A 465 -23.49 -78.21 7.89
N TYR A 466 -22.73 -77.16 8.17
CA TYR A 466 -22.96 -75.78 7.77
C TYR A 466 -21.75 -75.29 6.96
N GLU A 467 -21.98 -74.80 5.75
CA GLU A 467 -20.94 -74.18 4.92
C GLU A 467 -20.80 -72.70 5.23
N ALA A 468 -19.55 -72.21 5.20
CA ALA A 468 -19.22 -70.79 5.26
C ALA A 468 -19.17 -70.21 3.84
N SER A 469 -19.77 -69.04 3.63
CA SER A 469 -19.77 -68.36 2.34
C SER A 469 -19.40 -66.88 2.49
N PRO A 470 -18.40 -66.37 1.74
CA PRO A 470 -17.42 -67.12 0.96
C PRO A 470 -16.40 -67.86 1.87
N PRO A 471 -15.90 -69.05 1.50
CA PRO A 471 -14.91 -69.78 2.31
C PRO A 471 -13.56 -69.08 2.35
N VAL A 472 -13.14 -68.42 1.28
CA VAL A 472 -11.97 -67.53 1.24
C VAL A 472 -12.32 -66.27 0.48
N VAL A 473 -11.92 -65.11 0.99
CA VAL A 473 -12.04 -63.83 0.29
C VAL A 473 -10.86 -62.92 0.60
N SER A 474 -10.29 -62.31 -0.44
CA SER A 474 -9.23 -61.31 -0.29
C SER A 474 -9.73 -59.90 -0.61
N ARG A 475 -9.22 -58.91 0.13
CA ARG A 475 -9.46 -57.47 -0.08
C ARG A 475 -8.16 -56.69 -0.05
N THR A 476 -7.97 -55.82 -1.03
CA THR A 476 -6.83 -54.91 -1.08
C THR A 476 -7.24 -53.58 -0.46
N LEU A 477 -6.77 -53.32 0.75
CA LEU A 477 -7.05 -52.07 1.46
C LEU A 477 -6.05 -51.00 1.02
N ALA A 478 -6.54 -49.92 0.40
CA ALA A 478 -5.74 -48.73 0.17
C ALA A 478 -5.70 -47.84 1.43
N PHE A 479 -4.81 -46.85 1.44
CA PHE A 479 -4.70 -45.91 2.55
C PHE A 479 -6.02 -45.16 2.80
N GLY A 480 -6.45 -45.06 4.06
CA GLY A 480 -7.62 -44.31 4.50
C GLY A 480 -8.95 -45.00 4.21
N VAL A 481 -8.92 -46.19 3.57
CA VAL A 481 -10.11 -46.96 3.24
C VAL A 481 -10.61 -47.71 4.47
N THR A 482 -11.90 -47.60 4.73
CA THR A 482 -12.66 -48.57 5.52
C THR A 482 -13.37 -49.51 4.55
N ASP A 483 -13.09 -50.81 4.65
CA ASP A 483 -13.74 -51.85 3.84
C ASP A 483 -14.42 -52.88 4.75
N SER A 484 -15.32 -53.68 4.19
CA SER A 484 -16.03 -54.72 4.91
C SER A 484 -16.14 -56.03 4.12
N VAL A 485 -16.03 -57.13 4.85
CA VAL A 485 -16.22 -58.51 4.38
C VAL A 485 -17.31 -59.14 5.23
N SER A 486 -18.27 -59.82 4.61
CA SER A 486 -19.28 -60.60 5.33
C SER A 486 -19.07 -62.09 5.08
N VAL A 487 -19.03 -62.88 6.15
CA VAL A 487 -19.02 -64.35 6.13
C VAL A 487 -20.32 -64.84 6.75
N SER A 488 -21.11 -65.59 6.00
CA SER A 488 -22.36 -66.21 6.49
C SER A 488 -22.25 -67.73 6.52
N TYR A 489 -22.88 -68.35 7.51
CA TYR A 489 -22.95 -69.81 7.65
C TYR A 489 -24.38 -70.31 7.32
N ALA A 490 -24.49 -71.37 6.52
CA ALA A 490 -25.77 -71.95 6.10
C ALA A 490 -25.75 -73.49 6.05
N ARG A 491 -26.86 -74.15 6.43
CA ARG A 491 -26.99 -75.62 6.56
C ARG A 491 -26.91 -76.33 5.20
N ALA A 492 -25.92 -77.19 4.99
CA ALA A 492 -25.50 -77.73 3.69
C ALA A 492 -26.48 -78.68 2.97
N GLY A 493 -27.54 -79.18 3.63
CA GLY A 493 -28.45 -80.20 3.09
C GLY A 493 -29.94 -79.91 3.35
N GLY A 494 -30.81 -80.45 2.50
CA GLY A 494 -32.27 -80.36 2.60
C GLY A 494 -32.95 -81.68 3.01
N ARG A 495 -34.27 -81.64 3.12
CA ARG A 495 -35.16 -82.76 3.46
C ARG A 495 -36.22 -82.94 2.38
N ALA A 496 -36.60 -84.18 2.08
CA ALA A 496 -37.84 -84.49 1.35
C ALA A 496 -38.81 -85.26 2.26
N VAL A 497 -40.04 -84.80 2.38
CA VAL A 497 -41.16 -85.56 2.97
C VAL A 497 -42.06 -85.99 1.82
N ILE A 498 -42.21 -87.29 1.61
CA ILE A 498 -43.00 -87.86 0.52
C ILE A 498 -44.24 -88.53 1.10
N THR A 499 -45.40 -87.96 0.84
CA THR A 499 -46.70 -88.50 1.24
C THR A 499 -47.31 -89.31 0.09
N VAL A 500 -47.77 -90.52 0.40
CA VAL A 500 -48.47 -91.39 -0.55
C VAL A 500 -49.84 -91.75 -0.01
N SER A 501 -50.88 -91.58 -0.81
CA SER A 501 -52.26 -91.85 -0.40
C SER A 501 -53.14 -92.32 -1.58
N GLY A 502 -54.34 -92.83 -1.28
CA GLY A 502 -55.34 -93.21 -2.29
C GLY A 502 -55.26 -94.65 -2.81
N LEU A 503 -54.26 -95.44 -2.40
CA LEU A 503 -54.22 -96.89 -2.63
C LEU A 503 -54.94 -97.68 -1.52
N PRO A 504 -55.49 -98.87 -1.81
CA PRO A 504 -56.03 -99.78 -0.78
C PRO A 504 -54.99 -100.19 0.27
N ALA A 505 -55.44 -100.48 1.48
CA ALA A 505 -54.56 -100.91 2.58
C ALA A 505 -53.77 -102.19 2.21
N GLY A 506 -52.45 -102.15 2.43
CA GLY A 506 -51.54 -103.24 2.08
C GLY A 506 -51.01 -103.24 0.64
N ALA A 507 -51.48 -102.33 -0.22
CA ALA A 507 -50.90 -102.15 -1.55
C ALA A 507 -49.62 -101.28 -1.49
N ASN A 508 -48.53 -101.79 -2.08
CA ASN A 508 -47.30 -101.01 -2.27
C ASN A 508 -47.49 -99.96 -3.37
N ALA A 509 -46.97 -98.76 -3.15
CA ALA A 509 -46.95 -97.72 -4.16
C ALA A 509 -45.76 -97.87 -5.12
N ALA A 510 -46.00 -97.61 -6.41
CA ALA A 510 -44.95 -97.59 -7.43
C ALA A 510 -44.37 -96.17 -7.58
N VAL A 511 -43.71 -95.67 -6.52
CA VAL A 511 -43.13 -94.32 -6.47
C VAL A 511 -41.62 -94.39 -6.31
N SER A 512 -40.88 -93.48 -6.96
CA SER A 512 -39.43 -93.33 -6.76
C SER A 512 -39.01 -91.86 -6.83
N LEU A 513 -38.07 -91.46 -5.99
CA LEU A 513 -37.43 -90.14 -6.02
C LEU A 513 -36.04 -90.28 -6.65
N THR A 514 -35.79 -89.58 -7.76
CA THR A 514 -34.51 -89.59 -8.48
C THR A 514 -33.88 -88.20 -8.46
N GLY A 515 -32.60 -88.09 -8.09
CA GLY A 515 -31.85 -86.83 -8.16
C GLY A 515 -30.35 -87.08 -7.99
N ASN A 516 -29.54 -86.20 -8.57
CA ASN A 516 -28.06 -86.28 -8.55
C ASN A 516 -27.49 -87.68 -8.93
N GLY A 517 -28.17 -88.39 -9.84
CA GLY A 517 -27.76 -89.73 -10.30
C GLY A 517 -28.18 -90.91 -9.40
N VAL A 518 -28.89 -90.65 -8.30
CA VAL A 518 -29.39 -91.68 -7.36
C VAL A 518 -30.91 -91.78 -7.45
N THR A 519 -31.43 -93.01 -7.52
CA THR A 519 -32.88 -93.31 -7.49
C THR A 519 -33.23 -94.10 -6.25
N THR A 520 -34.14 -93.58 -5.43
CA THR A 520 -34.62 -94.21 -4.19
C THR A 520 -36.09 -94.64 -4.35
N PRO A 521 -36.42 -95.93 -4.20
CA PRO A 521 -37.81 -96.40 -4.25
C PRO A 521 -38.57 -96.05 -2.96
N ILE A 522 -39.87 -95.73 -3.09
CA ILE A 522 -40.73 -95.25 -2.01
C ILE A 522 -42.04 -96.06 -2.05
N MET A 523 -42.12 -97.06 -1.18
CA MET A 523 -43.24 -98.03 -1.16
C MET A 523 -44.47 -97.51 -0.39
N SER A 524 -44.27 -96.55 0.52
CA SER A 524 -45.27 -95.87 1.34
C SER A 524 -44.76 -94.48 1.74
N THR A 525 -45.58 -93.67 2.43
CA THR A 525 -45.15 -92.36 2.99
C THR A 525 -43.84 -92.46 3.76
N ALA A 526 -42.88 -91.57 3.48
CA ALA A 526 -41.52 -91.60 4.01
C ALA A 526 -40.88 -90.21 4.11
N THR A 527 -39.91 -90.05 5.01
CA THR A 527 -39.07 -88.85 5.13
C THR A 527 -37.62 -89.19 4.81
N LEU A 528 -36.99 -88.41 3.94
CA LEU A 528 -35.60 -88.53 3.53
C LEU A 528 -34.84 -87.27 3.96
N ASP A 529 -33.86 -87.44 4.86
CA ASP A 529 -33.00 -86.36 5.38
C ASP A 529 -31.65 -86.30 4.67
N ASN A 530 -30.96 -85.16 4.78
CA ASN A 530 -29.63 -84.90 4.23
C ASN A 530 -29.49 -85.10 2.71
N LEU A 531 -30.56 -84.82 1.96
CA LEU A 531 -30.49 -84.75 0.50
C LEU A 531 -29.66 -83.53 0.06
N GLN A 532 -28.77 -83.72 -0.91
CA GLN A 532 -28.02 -82.62 -1.51
C GLN A 532 -28.99 -81.64 -2.18
N PRO A 533 -28.77 -80.31 -2.10
CA PRO A 533 -29.56 -79.35 -2.86
C PRO A 533 -29.51 -79.63 -4.36
N GLY A 534 -30.65 -79.49 -5.05
CA GLY A 534 -30.77 -79.81 -6.46
C GLY A 534 -32.19 -80.13 -6.89
N ASN A 535 -32.34 -80.43 -8.19
CA ASN A 535 -33.60 -80.83 -8.78
C ASN A 535 -33.75 -82.35 -8.71
N TYR A 536 -34.78 -82.81 -8.00
CA TYR A 536 -35.18 -84.20 -7.92
C TYR A 536 -36.50 -84.38 -8.68
N THR A 537 -36.71 -85.57 -9.23
CA THR A 537 -37.95 -85.96 -9.89
C THR A 537 -38.57 -87.10 -9.11
N LEU A 538 -39.75 -86.86 -8.56
CA LEU A 538 -40.61 -87.87 -7.95
C LEU A 538 -41.49 -88.44 -9.06
N THR A 539 -41.26 -89.69 -9.44
CA THR A 539 -42.04 -90.39 -10.48
C THR A 539 -42.95 -91.43 -9.86
N ALA A 540 -44.16 -91.56 -10.38
CA ALA A 540 -45.18 -92.49 -9.91
C ALA A 540 -45.87 -93.19 -11.10
N SER A 541 -45.97 -94.51 -11.04
CA SER A 541 -46.64 -95.32 -12.07
C SER A 541 -48.00 -95.82 -11.61
N SER A 542 -48.94 -95.99 -12.54
CA SER A 542 -50.26 -96.56 -12.23
C SER A 542 -50.14 -97.94 -11.56
N VAL A 543 -50.83 -98.12 -10.44
CA VAL A 543 -50.86 -99.39 -9.70
C VAL A 543 -52.24 -100.02 -9.93
N THR A 544 -52.24 -101.26 -10.41
CA THR A 544 -53.47 -102.05 -10.55
C THR A 544 -53.67 -102.90 -9.30
N VAL A 545 -54.73 -102.62 -8.54
CA VAL A 545 -55.11 -103.41 -7.36
C VAL A 545 -56.51 -103.96 -7.61
N ALA A 546 -56.66 -105.29 -7.55
CA ALA A 546 -57.94 -105.99 -7.76
C ALA A 546 -58.74 -105.47 -8.97
N SER A 547 -58.10 -105.42 -10.15
CA SER A 547 -58.64 -104.91 -11.42
C SER A 547 -59.04 -103.42 -11.50
N THR A 548 -58.94 -102.64 -10.43
CA THR A 548 -59.02 -101.17 -10.49
C THR A 548 -57.65 -100.58 -10.79
N VAL A 549 -57.56 -99.76 -11.85
CA VAL A 549 -56.35 -98.99 -12.16
C VAL A 549 -56.38 -97.69 -11.38
N TYR A 550 -55.49 -97.56 -10.40
CA TYR A 550 -55.29 -96.31 -9.69
C TYR A 550 -54.23 -95.49 -10.42
N THR A 551 -54.63 -94.34 -10.95
CA THR A 551 -53.72 -93.42 -11.64
C THR A 551 -53.14 -92.43 -10.62
N PRO A 552 -51.80 -92.35 -10.45
CA PRO A 552 -51.20 -91.35 -9.58
C PRO A 552 -51.35 -89.96 -10.19
N SER A 553 -51.78 -89.02 -9.36
CA SER A 553 -51.74 -87.59 -9.66
C SER A 553 -50.84 -86.89 -8.64
N PRO A 554 -49.72 -86.26 -9.06
CA PRO A 554 -49.14 -86.31 -10.41
C PRO A 554 -48.38 -87.63 -10.69
N VAL A 555 -48.30 -88.04 -11.96
CA VAL A 555 -47.43 -89.15 -12.42
C VAL A 555 -45.93 -88.82 -12.35
N SER A 556 -45.60 -87.53 -12.35
CA SER A 556 -44.24 -87.03 -12.15
C SER A 556 -44.30 -85.62 -11.59
N SER A 557 -43.50 -85.31 -10.57
CA SER A 557 -43.34 -83.97 -10.03
C SER A 557 -41.87 -83.64 -9.77
N ALA A 558 -41.49 -82.39 -10.07
CA ALA A 558 -40.18 -81.87 -9.70
C ALA A 558 -40.22 -81.43 -8.23
N LEU A 559 -39.28 -81.93 -7.43
CA LEU A 559 -38.98 -81.41 -6.09
C LEU A 559 -37.64 -80.68 -6.17
N VAL A 560 -37.66 -79.37 -5.93
CA VAL A 560 -36.42 -78.62 -5.71
C VAL A 560 -36.05 -78.78 -4.24
N ILE A 561 -35.01 -79.57 -3.96
CA ILE A 561 -34.43 -79.63 -2.63
C ILE A 561 -33.55 -78.40 -2.48
N THR A 562 -33.94 -77.48 -1.59
CA THR A 562 -33.15 -76.30 -1.24
C THR A 562 -32.32 -76.56 0.01
N THR A 563 -31.17 -75.89 0.08
CA THR A 563 -30.26 -75.81 1.23
C THR A 563 -31.03 -75.48 2.52
N GLY A 564 -31.08 -76.41 3.47
CA GLY A 564 -31.83 -76.26 4.73
C GLY A 564 -33.36 -76.41 4.64
N GLY A 565 -33.94 -76.45 3.43
CA GLY A 565 -35.38 -76.54 3.21
C GLY A 565 -35.97 -77.94 3.40
N THR A 566 -37.30 -78.01 3.57
CA THR A 566 -38.08 -79.25 3.44
C THR A 566 -38.96 -79.15 2.20
N ALA A 567 -38.66 -79.96 1.18
CA ALA A 567 -39.57 -80.15 0.05
C ALA A 567 -40.62 -81.21 0.42
N ASN A 568 -41.87 -80.95 0.08
CA ASN A 568 -42.97 -81.88 0.30
C ASN A 568 -43.43 -82.42 -1.06
N GLY A 569 -43.26 -83.72 -1.29
CA GLY A 569 -43.82 -84.42 -2.43
C GLY A 569 -45.10 -85.13 -2.00
N SER A 570 -46.14 -85.09 -2.83
CA SER A 570 -47.34 -85.88 -2.62
C SER A 570 -47.69 -86.62 -3.90
N VAL A 571 -48.02 -87.91 -3.77
CA VAL A 571 -48.59 -88.72 -4.84
C VAL A 571 -49.93 -89.25 -4.34
N VAL A 572 -51.01 -88.72 -4.89
CA VAL A 572 -52.37 -89.19 -4.60
C VAL A 572 -52.81 -90.09 -5.73
N TYR A 573 -53.05 -91.36 -5.43
CA TYR A 573 -53.63 -92.31 -6.36
C TYR A 573 -55.15 -92.09 -6.39
N THR A 574 -55.68 -91.64 -7.53
CA THR A 574 -57.12 -91.39 -7.70
C THR A 574 -57.70 -92.27 -8.81
N ALA A 575 -59.00 -92.54 -8.70
CA ALA A 575 -59.84 -92.64 -9.88
C ALA A 575 -60.10 -91.18 -10.35
N GLY A 576 -59.80 -90.84 -11.61
CA GLY A 576 -59.78 -89.44 -12.11
C GLY A 576 -61.11 -88.67 -11.93
N SER A 577 -61.17 -87.32 -11.86
CA SER A 577 -60.53 -86.29 -12.75
C SER A 577 -60.18 -84.92 -12.05
N VAL A 578 -59.83 -83.82 -12.80
CA VAL A 578 -58.91 -82.69 -12.37
C VAL A 578 -59.41 -81.21 -12.73
N PRO A 579 -58.59 -80.09 -12.81
CA PRO A 579 -58.39 -78.89 -11.90
C PRO A 579 -58.88 -77.46 -12.37
N PRO A 580 -58.64 -76.34 -11.62
CA PRO A 580 -58.01 -75.09 -12.18
C PRO A 580 -57.10 -74.22 -11.21
N THR A 581 -57.01 -72.86 -11.35
CA THR A 581 -55.86 -71.93 -11.02
C THR A 581 -56.18 -70.42 -10.65
N PRO A 582 -55.20 -69.49 -10.30
CA PRO A 582 -55.37 -68.14 -9.63
C PRO A 582 -54.83 -66.81 -10.33
N PRO A 583 -54.87 -65.56 -9.70
CA PRO A 583 -54.56 -64.20 -10.32
C PRO A 583 -53.55 -63.18 -9.58
N VAL A 584 -53.59 -61.83 -9.86
CA VAL A 584 -52.50 -60.75 -9.83
C VAL A 584 -52.82 -59.41 -9.01
N GLY A 585 -51.91 -58.39 -8.83
CA GLY A 585 -52.11 -57.09 -8.05
C GLY A 585 -51.25 -55.79 -8.37
N THR A 586 -51.43 -54.66 -7.62
CA THR A 586 -51.07 -53.19 -7.91
C THR A 586 -50.26 -52.37 -6.81
N GLY A 587 -49.87 -51.08 -7.00
CA GLY A 587 -48.81 -50.31 -6.23
C GLY A 587 -49.16 -49.11 -5.26
N GLY A 588 -48.15 -48.33 -4.77
CA GLY A 588 -48.21 -47.38 -3.60
C GLY A 588 -47.22 -46.16 -3.52
N LEU A 589 -46.81 -45.74 -2.30
CA LEU A 589 -46.02 -44.52 -1.89
C LEU A 589 -44.86 -44.09 -2.81
N ASN A 590 -44.51 -42.79 -2.87
CA ASN A 590 -43.26 -42.31 -3.52
C ASN A 590 -42.56 -41.18 -2.74
N LEU A 591 -41.23 -41.16 -2.78
CA LEU A 591 -40.34 -40.07 -2.43
C LEU A 591 -39.74 -39.46 -3.71
N VAL A 592 -39.35 -38.19 -3.66
CA VAL A 592 -38.78 -37.47 -4.80
C VAL A 592 -37.67 -36.57 -4.29
N LEU A 593 -36.47 -36.67 -4.86
CA LEU A 593 -35.38 -35.74 -4.59
C LEU A 593 -35.50 -34.54 -5.55
N ASP A 594 -36.17 -33.47 -5.11
CA ASP A 594 -36.41 -32.27 -5.93
C ASP A 594 -35.10 -31.51 -6.26
N GLY A 595 -34.11 -31.54 -5.35
CA GLY A 595 -32.77 -31.00 -5.60
C GLY A 595 -31.96 -30.68 -4.35
N PHE A 596 -30.84 -29.97 -4.53
CA PHE A 596 -30.04 -29.40 -3.44
C PHE A 596 -29.40 -28.07 -3.83
N TYR A 597 -28.96 -27.30 -2.84
CA TYR A 597 -28.01 -26.21 -3.05
C TYR A 597 -26.99 -26.10 -1.93
N LEU A 598 -25.91 -25.34 -2.17
CA LEU A 598 -24.97 -24.88 -1.15
C LEU A 598 -25.13 -23.37 -0.94
N THR A 599 -25.14 -22.91 0.30
CA THR A 599 -25.17 -21.48 0.64
C THR A 599 -24.04 -21.09 1.59
N GLN A 600 -23.41 -19.94 1.32
CA GLN A 600 -22.34 -19.36 2.15
C GLN A 600 -22.77 -18.06 2.85
N ALA A 601 -23.88 -17.48 2.40
CA ALA A 601 -24.51 -16.26 2.93
C ALA A 601 -25.92 -16.09 2.34
N ILE A 602 -26.06 -16.27 1.02
CA ILE A 602 -27.30 -16.14 0.25
C ILE A 602 -27.27 -17.13 -0.91
N GLN A 603 -28.40 -17.73 -1.27
CA GLN A 603 -28.51 -18.65 -2.39
C GLN A 603 -29.93 -18.65 -2.98
N LYS A 604 -30.05 -18.97 -4.26
CA LYS A 604 -31.32 -19.21 -4.95
C LYS A 604 -31.63 -20.71 -4.97
N MET A 605 -32.90 -21.06 -5.07
CA MET A 605 -33.32 -22.46 -5.13
C MET A 605 -32.70 -23.23 -6.32
N ASP A 606 -32.32 -22.54 -7.39
CA ASP A 606 -31.62 -23.10 -8.57
C ASP A 606 -30.09 -23.25 -8.40
N GLY A 607 -29.51 -22.85 -7.25
CA GLY A 607 -28.08 -22.90 -6.98
C GLY A 607 -27.22 -21.89 -7.75
N SER A 608 -27.83 -20.92 -8.44
CA SER A 608 -27.13 -20.03 -9.38
C SER A 608 -26.23 -18.95 -8.74
N VAL A 609 -26.29 -18.73 -7.41
CA VAL A 609 -25.40 -17.77 -6.73
C VAL A 609 -23.99 -18.37 -6.60
N PRO A 610 -22.94 -17.72 -7.17
CA PRO A 610 -21.59 -18.28 -7.15
C PRO A 610 -21.01 -18.40 -5.73
N LEU A 611 -20.37 -19.54 -5.47
CA LEU A 611 -19.69 -19.83 -4.20
C LEU A 611 -18.24 -19.34 -4.24
N VAL A 612 -17.68 -19.04 -3.08
CA VAL A 612 -16.26 -18.75 -2.87
C VAL A 612 -15.51 -20.04 -2.56
N ALA A 613 -14.48 -20.36 -3.34
CA ALA A 613 -13.60 -21.50 -3.08
C ALA A 613 -12.89 -21.36 -1.71
N GLY A 614 -12.79 -22.47 -0.97
CA GLY A 614 -12.10 -22.52 0.32
C GLY A 614 -12.92 -22.04 1.52
N ARG A 615 -14.20 -21.64 1.34
CA ARG A 615 -15.09 -21.16 2.42
C ARG A 615 -16.21 -22.15 2.73
N ASP A 616 -16.48 -22.37 4.01
CA ASP A 616 -17.55 -23.24 4.51
C ASP A 616 -18.93 -22.87 3.94
N ALA A 617 -19.73 -23.88 3.63
CA ALA A 617 -21.07 -23.73 3.06
C ALA A 617 -22.07 -24.70 3.70
N LEU A 618 -23.31 -24.26 3.93
CA LEU A 618 -24.41 -25.14 4.27
C LEU A 618 -24.95 -25.81 3.00
N LEU A 619 -24.84 -27.13 2.90
CA LEU A 619 -25.61 -27.96 1.98
C LEU A 619 -27.03 -28.13 2.53
N ARG A 620 -28.03 -27.99 1.66
CA ARG A 620 -29.43 -28.32 1.92
C ARG A 620 -29.97 -29.22 0.81
N VAL A 621 -30.51 -30.39 1.16
CA VAL A 621 -31.16 -31.32 0.22
C VAL A 621 -32.66 -31.36 0.48
N PHE A 622 -33.43 -31.32 -0.60
CA PHE A 622 -34.88 -31.17 -0.62
C PHE A 622 -35.52 -32.47 -1.12
N VAL A 623 -36.24 -33.16 -0.23
CA VAL A 623 -37.00 -34.37 -0.53
C VAL A 623 -38.48 -34.10 -0.27
N ARG A 624 -39.34 -34.64 -1.12
CA ARG A 624 -40.80 -34.51 -1.03
C ARG A 624 -41.47 -35.87 -1.23
N ALA A 625 -42.51 -36.17 -0.46
CA ALA A 625 -43.32 -37.37 -0.63
C ALA A 625 -44.58 -37.11 -1.48
N SER A 626 -45.10 -38.15 -2.13
CA SER A 626 -46.39 -38.12 -2.84
C SER A 626 -47.59 -38.03 -1.88
N GLU A 627 -47.47 -38.58 -0.67
CA GLU A 627 -48.55 -38.66 0.32
C GLU A 627 -48.06 -38.51 1.77
N ALA A 628 -49.00 -38.41 2.71
CA ALA A 628 -48.72 -38.35 4.14
C ALA A 628 -48.15 -39.70 4.62
N ASN A 629 -47.03 -39.65 5.33
CA ASN A 629 -46.22 -40.82 5.66
C ASN A 629 -45.60 -40.69 7.06
N THR A 630 -44.93 -41.75 7.50
CA THR A 630 -44.09 -41.79 8.72
C THR A 630 -42.68 -42.31 8.43
N VAL A 631 -42.23 -42.19 7.16
CA VAL A 631 -40.92 -42.70 6.75
C VAL A 631 -39.83 -41.68 7.04
N GLN A 632 -38.65 -42.19 7.36
CA GLN A 632 -37.48 -41.39 7.75
C GLN A 632 -36.26 -41.78 6.89
N PRO A 633 -36.28 -41.48 5.57
CA PRO A 633 -35.22 -41.89 4.67
C PRO A 633 -33.89 -41.23 5.02
N ALA A 634 -32.81 -42.00 4.88
CA ALA A 634 -31.47 -41.43 4.81
C ALA A 634 -31.24 -40.82 3.41
N VAL A 635 -30.45 -39.76 3.35
CA VAL A 635 -29.97 -39.17 2.08
C VAL A 635 -28.46 -39.35 2.01
N ARG A 636 -27.97 -40.05 0.98
CA ARG A 636 -26.55 -40.14 0.65
C ARG A 636 -26.16 -38.98 -0.26
N VAL A 637 -25.11 -38.25 0.09
CA VAL A 637 -24.56 -37.17 -0.75
C VAL A 637 -23.12 -37.48 -1.09
N ARG A 638 -22.76 -37.38 -2.37
CA ARG A 638 -21.42 -37.68 -2.90
C ARG A 638 -20.84 -36.42 -3.53
N ILE A 639 -19.71 -35.95 -2.99
CA ILE A 639 -19.03 -34.70 -3.37
C ILE A 639 -17.73 -35.05 -4.11
N TYR A 640 -17.48 -34.39 -5.24
CA TYR A 640 -16.37 -34.66 -6.14
C TYR A 640 -15.55 -33.40 -6.44
N ASP A 641 -14.30 -33.60 -6.85
CA ASP A 641 -13.41 -32.60 -7.47
C ASP A 641 -13.13 -33.05 -8.91
N GLY A 642 -13.79 -32.42 -9.88
CA GLY A 642 -13.91 -32.94 -11.23
C GLY A 642 -14.63 -34.30 -11.21
N SER A 643 -13.92 -35.38 -11.58
CA SER A 643 -14.39 -36.76 -11.51
C SER A 643 -13.98 -37.50 -10.22
N THR A 644 -13.14 -36.90 -9.37
CA THR A 644 -12.58 -37.58 -8.18
C THR A 644 -13.53 -37.45 -7.00
N LEU A 645 -14.06 -38.56 -6.48
CA LEU A 645 -14.88 -38.53 -5.26
C LEU A 645 -14.02 -38.05 -4.07
N LEU A 646 -14.39 -36.93 -3.46
CA LEU A 646 -13.75 -36.40 -2.26
C LEU A 646 -14.38 -36.95 -0.98
N GLN A 647 -15.72 -37.03 -0.95
CA GLN A 647 -16.46 -37.27 0.29
C GLN A 647 -17.82 -37.93 -0.01
N THR A 648 -18.21 -38.89 0.82
CA THR A 648 -19.60 -39.37 0.89
C THR A 648 -20.14 -39.03 2.29
N LEU A 649 -21.35 -38.51 2.33
CA LEU A 649 -22.11 -38.17 3.54
C LEU A 649 -23.38 -39.01 3.55
N THR A 650 -23.80 -39.45 4.74
CA THR A 650 -25.15 -39.97 4.97
C THR A 650 -25.84 -39.03 5.94
N LEU A 651 -26.96 -38.45 5.52
CA LEU A 651 -27.75 -37.49 6.26
C LEU A 651 -29.02 -38.20 6.76
N ASN A 652 -29.27 -38.15 8.06
CA ASN A 652 -30.48 -38.73 8.66
C ASN A 652 -31.69 -37.82 8.42
N ALA A 653 -32.89 -38.40 8.42
CA ALA A 653 -34.12 -37.62 8.35
C ALA A 653 -34.21 -36.62 9.52
N PRO A 654 -34.44 -35.32 9.24
CA PRO A 654 -34.53 -34.28 10.27
C PRO A 654 -35.88 -34.26 11.01
N GLU A 655 -36.91 -34.89 10.44
CA GLU A 655 -38.28 -34.96 10.95
C GLU A 655 -38.78 -36.41 10.98
N GLY A 656 -39.91 -36.66 11.67
CA GLY A 656 -40.57 -37.97 11.74
C GLY A 656 -41.29 -38.41 10.47
N THR A 657 -41.34 -37.54 9.46
CA THR A 657 -42.06 -37.72 8.19
C THR A 657 -41.32 -36.99 7.07
N VAL A 658 -41.55 -37.38 5.81
CA VAL A 658 -41.18 -36.59 4.64
C VAL A 658 -42.37 -35.70 4.25
N ARG A 659 -42.15 -34.39 4.07
CA ARG A 659 -43.22 -33.45 3.73
C ARG A 659 -43.73 -33.63 2.30
N THR A 660 -45.01 -33.37 2.06
CA THR A 660 -45.62 -33.40 0.71
C THR A 660 -45.41 -32.12 -0.10
N ALA A 661 -44.79 -31.10 0.49
CA ALA A 661 -44.39 -29.85 -0.17
C ALA A 661 -43.06 -29.33 0.40
N LEU A 662 -42.27 -28.67 -0.44
CA LEU A 662 -41.00 -28.07 -0.02
C LEU A 662 -41.24 -26.88 0.92
N ALA A 663 -40.49 -26.84 2.03
CA ALA A 663 -40.63 -25.82 3.07
C ALA A 663 -39.28 -25.15 3.35
N GLU A 664 -38.72 -24.45 2.36
CA GLU A 664 -37.36 -23.89 2.39
C GLU A 664 -37.08 -23.02 3.63
N GLY A 665 -38.05 -22.25 4.12
CA GLY A 665 -37.92 -21.43 5.33
C GLY A 665 -37.84 -22.18 6.65
N THR A 666 -37.83 -23.51 6.64
CA THR A 666 -37.62 -24.35 7.84
C THR A 666 -36.33 -25.16 7.65
N LEU A 667 -35.36 -25.07 8.57
CA LEU A 667 -34.13 -25.89 8.45
C LEU A 667 -34.43 -27.38 8.57
N ASN A 668 -35.25 -27.76 9.55
CA ASN A 668 -35.59 -29.17 9.81
C ASN A 668 -36.51 -29.81 8.74
N SER A 669 -36.96 -29.08 7.71
CA SER A 669 -37.66 -29.69 6.57
C SER A 669 -36.71 -30.26 5.50
N THR A 670 -35.39 -30.12 5.71
CA THR A 670 -34.34 -30.38 4.71
C THR A 670 -33.17 -31.15 5.32
N TRP A 671 -32.58 -32.06 4.55
CA TRP A 671 -31.39 -32.82 4.97
C TRP A 671 -30.18 -31.92 4.80
N ASN A 672 -29.61 -31.48 5.92
CA ASN A 672 -28.59 -30.43 5.93
C ASN A 672 -27.22 -30.97 6.34
N SER A 673 -26.15 -30.35 5.84
CA SER A 673 -24.79 -30.62 6.30
C SER A 673 -23.89 -29.39 6.14
N LEU A 674 -22.98 -29.17 7.09
CA LEU A 674 -21.92 -28.17 6.91
C LEU A 674 -20.80 -28.79 6.06
N ILE A 675 -20.58 -28.22 4.88
CA ILE A 675 -19.49 -28.61 3.99
C ILE A 675 -18.27 -27.73 4.31
N PRO A 676 -17.16 -28.29 4.81
CA PRO A 676 -15.96 -27.52 5.09
C PRO A 676 -15.38 -26.90 3.82
N GLY A 677 -14.81 -25.70 3.93
CA GLY A 677 -14.26 -24.96 2.80
C GLY A 677 -13.19 -25.70 2.00
N ALA A 678 -12.45 -26.62 2.62
CA ALA A 678 -11.49 -27.50 1.96
C ALA A 678 -12.12 -28.46 0.91
N SER A 679 -13.43 -28.71 1.01
CA SER A 679 -14.24 -29.47 0.03
C SER A 679 -14.92 -28.56 -1.00
N VAL A 680 -14.99 -27.24 -0.78
CA VAL A 680 -15.59 -26.27 -1.71
C VAL A 680 -14.53 -25.76 -2.69
N ARG A 681 -14.44 -26.42 -3.85
CA ARG A 681 -13.38 -26.22 -4.87
C ARG A 681 -13.95 -25.78 -6.22
N THR A 682 -13.10 -25.22 -7.08
CA THR A 682 -13.50 -24.69 -8.40
C THR A 682 -14.09 -25.74 -9.35
N ALA A 683 -13.71 -27.00 -9.22
CA ALA A 683 -14.26 -28.12 -10.00
C ALA A 683 -15.26 -28.97 -9.20
N MET A 684 -15.82 -28.43 -8.11
CA MET A 684 -16.74 -29.17 -7.23
C MET A 684 -17.96 -29.70 -7.99
N ARG A 685 -18.28 -30.98 -7.79
CA ARG A 685 -19.53 -31.58 -8.26
C ARG A 685 -20.23 -32.35 -7.16
N ILE A 686 -21.56 -32.48 -7.23
CA ILE A 686 -22.35 -33.18 -6.21
C ILE A 686 -23.45 -34.02 -6.88
N VAL A 687 -23.71 -35.21 -6.34
CA VAL A 687 -24.96 -35.98 -6.58
C VAL A 687 -25.51 -36.41 -5.22
N ALA A 688 -26.84 -36.44 -5.09
CA ALA A 688 -27.53 -36.90 -3.90
C ALA A 688 -28.52 -38.02 -4.27
N ASP A 689 -28.70 -38.96 -3.33
CA ASP A 689 -29.59 -40.11 -3.44
C ASP A 689 -30.41 -40.20 -2.13
N VAL A 690 -31.74 -40.17 -2.19
CA VAL A 690 -32.61 -40.52 -1.05
C VAL A 690 -32.88 -42.03 -1.07
N ASP A 691 -33.11 -42.59 0.11
CA ASP A 691 -33.11 -44.04 0.38
C ASP A 691 -32.06 -44.83 -0.43
N PRO A 692 -30.75 -44.56 -0.18
CA PRO A 692 -29.66 -45.20 -0.91
C PRO A 692 -29.55 -46.72 -0.70
N THR A 693 -30.44 -47.30 0.12
CA THR A 693 -30.57 -48.72 0.46
C THR A 693 -31.82 -49.39 -0.13
N ASN A 694 -32.75 -48.62 -0.73
CA ASN A 694 -34.04 -49.11 -1.22
C ASN A 694 -34.84 -49.87 -0.12
N ALA A 695 -34.79 -49.38 1.12
CA ALA A 695 -35.37 -49.99 2.30
C ALA A 695 -36.86 -49.61 2.52
N ILE A 696 -37.30 -48.51 1.92
CA ILE A 696 -38.69 -48.05 1.84
C ILE A 696 -39.25 -48.61 0.52
N THR A 697 -40.49 -49.10 0.53
CA THR A 697 -41.16 -49.56 -0.69
C THR A 697 -41.77 -48.37 -1.41
N GLU A 698 -41.32 -48.11 -2.65
CA GLU A 698 -41.79 -46.98 -3.45
C GLU A 698 -42.43 -47.40 -4.79
N GLY A 699 -43.15 -46.46 -5.41
CA GLY A 699 -43.85 -46.64 -6.69
C GLY A 699 -42.97 -46.34 -7.91
N ASP A 700 -41.96 -45.49 -7.76
CA ASP A 700 -40.99 -45.05 -8.77
C ASP A 700 -39.64 -44.68 -8.11
N GLU A 701 -38.74 -45.67 -8.06
CA GLU A 701 -37.36 -45.48 -7.57
C GLU A 701 -36.50 -44.59 -8.48
N THR A 702 -36.97 -44.21 -9.68
CA THR A 702 -36.12 -43.52 -10.68
C THR A 702 -35.90 -42.04 -10.36
N ASP A 703 -36.62 -41.48 -9.40
CA ASP A 703 -36.44 -40.10 -8.95
C ASP A 703 -35.97 -39.90 -7.50
N ASN A 704 -35.48 -40.99 -6.92
CA ASN A 704 -34.69 -40.98 -5.69
C ASN A 704 -33.26 -40.41 -5.85
N SER A 705 -32.83 -40.03 -7.07
CA SER A 705 -31.51 -39.41 -7.32
C SER A 705 -31.60 -38.01 -7.93
N TRP A 706 -30.71 -37.10 -7.51
CA TRP A 706 -30.54 -35.78 -8.14
C TRP A 706 -29.07 -35.43 -8.44
N PRO A 707 -28.73 -35.09 -9.69
CA PRO A 707 -29.60 -35.11 -10.88
C PRO A 707 -30.11 -36.52 -11.22
N ARG A 708 -31.32 -36.63 -11.79
CA ARG A 708 -32.00 -37.94 -12.06
C ARG A 708 -31.20 -38.90 -12.95
N ASN A 709 -30.24 -38.41 -13.72
CA ASN A 709 -29.33 -39.23 -14.53
C ASN A 709 -28.10 -39.77 -13.75
N GLY A 710 -28.05 -39.57 -12.43
CA GLY A 710 -26.94 -39.97 -11.55
C GLY A 710 -25.61 -39.24 -11.80
N THR A 711 -25.56 -38.29 -12.74
CA THR A 711 -24.33 -37.57 -13.10
C THR A 711 -24.12 -36.40 -12.14
N PRO A 712 -22.97 -36.31 -11.43
CA PRO A 712 -22.73 -35.22 -10.49
C PRO A 712 -22.90 -33.83 -11.12
N HIS A 713 -23.77 -33.01 -10.53
CA HIS A 713 -24.03 -31.63 -10.92
C HIS A 713 -22.80 -30.75 -10.64
N ALA A 714 -22.42 -29.88 -11.57
CA ALA A 714 -21.28 -28.97 -11.38
C ALA A 714 -21.70 -27.73 -10.60
N MET A 715 -20.95 -27.37 -9.55
CA MET A 715 -21.22 -26.17 -8.77
C MET A 715 -20.46 -24.96 -9.34
N THR A 716 -21.11 -23.79 -9.39
CA THR A 716 -20.44 -22.54 -9.77
C THR A 716 -19.59 -22.02 -8.60
N VAL A 717 -18.28 -22.31 -8.61
CA VAL A 717 -17.35 -21.94 -7.54
C VAL A 717 -16.18 -21.11 -8.07
N SER A 718 -16.00 -19.91 -7.52
CA SER A 718 -14.99 -18.94 -7.92
C SER A 718 -13.89 -18.79 -6.87
N THR A 719 -12.63 -18.73 -7.30
CA THR A 719 -11.54 -18.18 -6.48
C THR A 719 -11.66 -16.67 -6.41
N VAL A 720 -11.48 -16.09 -5.22
CA VAL A 720 -11.41 -14.64 -5.01
C VAL A 720 -10.08 -14.27 -4.36
N PRO A 721 -9.51 -13.08 -4.64
CA PRO A 721 -8.30 -12.63 -3.94
C PRO A 721 -8.57 -12.42 -2.44
N ALA A 722 -7.52 -12.33 -1.63
CA ALA A 722 -7.64 -11.87 -0.24
C ALA A 722 -8.21 -10.44 -0.19
N PHE A 723 -9.05 -10.14 0.82
CA PHE A 723 -9.49 -8.77 1.07
C PHE A 723 -8.47 -8.07 1.97
N THR A 724 -7.67 -7.17 1.39
CA THR A 724 -6.63 -6.43 2.11
C THR A 724 -7.18 -5.09 2.63
N VAL A 725 -7.16 -4.88 3.94
CA VAL A 725 -7.67 -3.68 4.62
C VAL A 725 -6.59 -3.06 5.51
N ARG A 726 -6.46 -1.73 5.47
CA ARG A 726 -5.74 -0.96 6.49
C ARG A 726 -6.72 -0.10 7.26
N PHE A 727 -6.86 -0.37 8.54
CA PHE A 727 -7.58 0.49 9.47
C PHE A 727 -6.71 1.69 9.83
N VAL A 728 -7.32 2.88 9.91
CA VAL A 728 -6.64 4.10 10.33
C VAL A 728 -7.41 4.69 11.51
N PRO A 729 -6.83 4.75 12.73
CA PRO A 729 -7.41 5.54 13.81
C PRO A 729 -7.33 7.01 13.42
N VAL A 730 -8.48 7.65 13.20
CA VAL A 730 -8.54 9.06 12.79
C VAL A 730 -8.80 9.94 14.00
N THR A 731 -7.95 10.94 14.17
CA THR A 731 -8.12 12.02 15.15
C THR A 731 -8.75 13.23 14.49
N VAL A 732 -9.88 13.70 15.01
CA VAL A 732 -10.53 14.98 14.63
C VAL A 732 -10.66 15.80 15.91
N GLY A 733 -9.92 16.90 16.00
CA GLY A 733 -9.79 17.68 17.24
C GLY A 733 -9.17 16.86 18.40
N SER A 734 -9.90 16.72 19.51
CA SER A 734 -9.47 15.92 20.66
C SER A 734 -9.84 14.43 20.55
N LEU A 735 -10.84 14.09 19.76
CA LEU A 735 -11.40 12.74 19.65
C LEU A 735 -10.60 11.89 18.66
N THR A 736 -10.35 10.63 18.99
CA THR A 736 -9.65 9.65 18.12
C THR A 736 -10.48 8.38 18.06
N GLY A 737 -10.74 7.86 16.86
CA GLY A 737 -11.53 6.63 16.69
C GLY A 737 -10.84 5.39 17.27
N ASN A 738 -11.61 4.60 18.01
CA ASN A 738 -11.12 3.42 18.71
C ASN A 738 -10.95 2.20 17.79
N VAL A 739 -9.84 2.15 17.05
CA VAL A 739 -9.37 0.93 16.37
C VAL A 739 -7.91 0.62 16.72
N THR A 740 -7.64 -0.65 16.99
CA THR A 740 -6.38 -1.21 17.45
C THR A 740 -6.24 -2.62 16.91
N THR A 741 -5.02 -3.17 16.91
CA THR A 741 -4.79 -4.58 16.54
C THR A 741 -5.59 -5.57 17.39
N GLY A 742 -5.98 -5.20 18.61
CA GLY A 742 -6.78 -6.02 19.52
C GLY A 742 -8.30 -6.01 19.28
N ASN A 743 -8.83 -5.02 18.53
CA ASN A 743 -10.28 -4.94 18.24
C ASN A 743 -10.64 -4.80 16.75
N MET A 744 -9.67 -4.67 15.83
CA MET A 744 -9.95 -4.48 14.39
C MET A 744 -10.83 -5.60 13.78
N GLU A 745 -10.69 -6.85 14.24
CA GLU A 745 -11.52 -7.96 13.77
C GLU A 745 -13.02 -7.80 14.11
N GLN A 746 -13.36 -6.98 15.11
CA GLN A 746 -14.75 -6.69 15.45
C GLN A 746 -15.47 -5.86 14.37
N PHE A 747 -14.73 -5.12 13.55
CA PHE A 747 -15.25 -4.39 12.36
C PHE A 747 -15.34 -5.26 11.09
N LEU A 748 -14.91 -6.53 11.16
CA LEU A 748 -14.86 -7.45 10.01
C LEU A 748 -15.90 -8.58 10.09
N VAL A 749 -16.67 -8.65 11.18
CA VAL A 749 -17.58 -9.76 11.47
C VAL A 749 -18.69 -9.85 10.44
N SER A 750 -19.40 -8.75 10.17
CA SER A 750 -20.45 -8.70 9.15
C SER A 750 -19.88 -8.82 7.74
N THR A 751 -18.69 -8.28 7.48
CA THR A 751 -18.01 -8.45 6.18
C THR A 751 -17.69 -9.91 5.87
N ARG A 752 -17.14 -10.65 6.84
CA ARG A 752 -16.85 -12.10 6.71
C ARG A 752 -18.12 -12.91 6.48
N ARG A 753 -19.24 -12.52 7.08
CA ARG A 753 -20.55 -13.17 6.90
C ARG A 753 -21.20 -12.83 5.55
N MET A 754 -21.32 -11.55 5.24
CA MET A 754 -22.20 -11.05 4.17
C MET A 754 -21.50 -10.86 2.82
N PHE A 755 -20.17 -10.71 2.74
CA PHE A 755 -19.50 -10.53 1.45
C PHE A 755 -18.77 -11.78 0.98
N PRO A 756 -18.56 -11.94 -0.35
CA PRO A 756 -17.83 -13.06 -0.97
C PRO A 756 -16.32 -12.92 -0.72
N VAL A 757 -15.92 -13.09 0.54
CA VAL A 757 -14.53 -13.14 1.02
C VAL A 757 -14.25 -14.54 1.59
N ASN A 758 -13.01 -15.00 1.44
CA ASN A 758 -12.48 -16.16 2.16
C ASN A 758 -11.41 -15.65 3.13
N GLU A 759 -10.26 -15.25 2.59
CA GLU A 759 -9.20 -14.59 3.33
C GLU A 759 -9.46 -13.07 3.44
N VAL A 760 -9.21 -12.51 4.63
CA VAL A 760 -9.13 -11.07 4.89
C VAL A 760 -7.82 -10.84 5.63
N GLN A 761 -6.99 -9.92 5.12
CA GLN A 761 -5.74 -9.50 5.72
C GLN A 761 -5.93 -8.06 6.20
N ALA A 762 -5.82 -7.84 7.50
CA ALA A 762 -6.03 -6.53 8.11
C ALA A 762 -4.82 -6.08 8.93
N ASP A 763 -4.50 -4.79 8.86
CA ASP A 763 -3.55 -4.14 9.75
C ASP A 763 -4.08 -2.78 10.25
N VAL A 764 -3.47 -2.23 11.30
CA VAL A 764 -3.81 -0.92 11.86
C VAL A 764 -2.62 0.02 11.74
N ARG A 765 -2.84 1.16 11.07
CA ARG A 765 -1.88 2.26 10.90
C ARG A 765 -1.68 3.02 12.22
N ALA A 766 -0.57 3.74 12.36
CA ALA A 766 -0.50 4.77 13.40
C ALA A 766 -1.58 5.85 13.17
N PRO A 767 -2.07 6.52 14.24
CA PRO A 767 -3.14 7.49 14.12
C PRO A 767 -2.84 8.61 13.13
N PHE A 768 -3.85 9.00 12.35
CA PHE A 768 -3.81 10.10 11.41
C PHE A 768 -4.67 11.26 11.94
N THR A 769 -4.13 12.48 11.95
CA THR A 769 -4.85 13.67 12.43
C THR A 769 -5.37 14.52 11.29
N SER A 770 -6.66 14.85 11.33
CA SER A 770 -7.28 15.83 10.45
C SER A 770 -7.52 17.15 11.18
N SER A 771 -7.20 18.25 10.50
CA SER A 771 -7.62 19.62 10.88
C SER A 771 -9.05 19.97 10.44
N ALA A 772 -9.87 19.00 10.02
CA ALA A 772 -11.28 19.24 9.77
C ALA A 772 -12.01 19.72 11.04
N SER A 773 -13.09 20.48 10.85
CA SER A 773 -14.03 20.81 11.92
C SER A 773 -14.58 19.55 12.60
N VAL A 774 -15.06 19.67 13.84
CA VAL A 774 -15.70 18.55 14.55
C VAL A 774 -16.84 17.96 13.70
N LEU A 775 -16.86 16.63 13.59
CA LEU A 775 -17.87 15.87 12.84
C LEU A 775 -19.27 16.12 13.41
N GLN A 776 -20.25 16.37 12.53
CA GLN A 776 -21.63 16.67 12.88
C GLN A 776 -22.59 15.58 12.42
N ALA A 777 -23.68 15.37 13.16
CA ALA A 777 -24.65 14.30 12.92
C ALA A 777 -25.32 14.33 11.53
N GLY A 778 -25.44 15.49 10.91
CA GLY A 778 -25.98 15.64 9.53
C GLY A 778 -24.94 16.11 8.51
N ASP A 779 -23.64 16.08 8.85
CA ASP A 779 -22.51 16.62 8.08
C ASP A 779 -22.72 18.00 7.42
N GLY A 780 -23.56 18.88 7.98
CA GLY A 780 -23.84 20.21 7.43
C GLY A 780 -22.63 21.16 7.36
N ASN A 781 -21.48 20.75 7.91
CA ASN A 781 -20.19 21.43 7.79
C ASN A 781 -19.20 20.75 6.83
N ASN A 782 -19.63 19.70 6.10
CA ASN A 782 -18.83 18.88 5.17
C ASN A 782 -17.54 18.32 5.79
N ALA A 783 -17.54 18.07 7.11
CA ALA A 783 -16.37 17.61 7.82
C ALA A 783 -16.07 16.14 7.50
N TRP A 784 -17.08 15.26 7.44
CA TRP A 784 -16.91 13.87 7.03
C TRP A 784 -16.36 13.78 5.60
N ILE A 785 -16.97 14.48 4.65
CA ILE A 785 -16.52 14.50 3.24
C ILE A 785 -15.07 15.01 3.15
N THR A 786 -14.70 16.01 3.95
CA THR A 786 -13.31 16.53 4.01
C THR A 786 -12.33 15.47 4.55
N VAL A 787 -12.67 14.76 5.63
CA VAL A 787 -11.81 13.69 6.17
C VAL A 787 -11.75 12.48 5.22
N LEU A 788 -12.80 12.18 4.45
CA LEU A 788 -12.79 11.12 3.42
C LEU A 788 -11.83 11.47 2.26
N ASN A 789 -11.79 12.74 1.84
CA ASN A 789 -10.80 13.21 0.85
C ASN A 789 -9.37 13.03 1.39
N GLU A 790 -9.14 13.44 2.63
CA GLU A 790 -7.86 13.28 3.33
C GLU A 790 -7.47 11.79 3.48
N MET A 791 -8.43 10.88 3.72
CA MET A 791 -8.19 9.44 3.77
C MET A 791 -7.77 8.87 2.40
N ASN A 792 -8.34 9.37 1.30
CA ASN A 792 -7.94 8.95 -0.06
C ASN A 792 -6.56 9.50 -0.43
N ALA A 793 -6.25 10.72 -0.04
CA ALA A 793 -4.93 11.31 -0.17
C ALA A 793 -3.88 10.57 0.68
N LEU A 794 -4.21 10.18 1.91
CA LEU A 794 -3.36 9.38 2.79
C LEU A 794 -3.05 8.00 2.19
N ARG A 795 -4.09 7.26 1.75
CA ARG A 795 -3.94 5.97 1.06
C ARG A 795 -3.00 6.06 -0.14
N THR A 796 -3.17 7.12 -0.93
CA THR A 796 -2.36 7.39 -2.12
C THR A 796 -0.92 7.75 -1.75
N ALA A 797 -0.74 8.58 -0.72
CA ALA A 797 0.56 9.04 -0.24
C ALA A 797 1.39 7.97 0.48
N ASP A 798 0.75 7.05 1.23
CA ASP A 798 1.40 5.87 1.80
C ASP A 798 1.92 4.91 0.71
N GLY A 799 1.39 5.02 -0.52
CA GLY A 799 1.72 4.17 -1.66
C GLY A 799 1.03 2.81 -1.61
N ALA A 800 -0.22 2.78 -1.13
CA ALA A 800 -0.98 1.54 -0.92
C ALA A 800 -1.18 0.74 -2.22
N PRO A 801 -1.12 -0.61 -2.18
CA PRO A 801 -1.45 -1.46 -3.32
C PRO A 801 -2.86 -1.20 -3.86
N SER A 802 -3.08 -1.46 -5.15
CA SER A 802 -4.37 -1.30 -5.83
C SER A 802 -5.50 -2.20 -5.30
N THR A 803 -5.16 -3.22 -4.49
CA THR A 803 -6.12 -4.09 -3.78
C THR A 803 -6.45 -3.62 -2.36
N MET A 804 -5.65 -2.72 -1.78
CA MET A 804 -5.76 -2.35 -0.37
C MET A 804 -6.81 -1.26 -0.19
N HIS A 805 -7.82 -1.57 0.63
CA HIS A 805 -8.82 -0.60 1.06
C HIS A 805 -8.37 0.06 2.36
N TYR A 806 -8.50 1.38 2.46
CA TYR A 806 -8.29 2.12 3.70
C TYR A 806 -9.65 2.35 4.38
N TYR A 807 -9.74 2.08 5.68
CA TYR A 807 -10.93 2.34 6.47
C TYR A 807 -10.59 3.24 7.67
N GLY A 808 -11.00 4.51 7.58
CA GLY A 808 -10.82 5.49 8.64
C GLY A 808 -11.84 5.28 9.75
N VAL A 809 -11.38 4.99 10.97
CA VAL A 809 -12.25 4.87 12.13
C VAL A 809 -12.22 6.20 12.89
N VAL A 810 -13.39 6.83 13.07
CA VAL A 810 -13.55 8.13 13.75
C VAL A 810 -14.34 8.00 15.05
N LYS A 811 -14.03 8.84 16.05
CA LYS A 811 -14.86 9.01 17.25
C LYS A 811 -15.74 10.24 17.09
N VAL A 812 -17.06 10.05 17.12
CA VAL A 812 -18.05 11.14 17.08
C VAL A 812 -18.55 11.53 18.48
N GLY A 813 -19.11 12.74 18.60
CA GLY A 813 -19.71 13.28 19.83
C GLY A 813 -21.24 13.13 19.92
N TYR A 814 -21.88 12.45 18.96
CA TYR A 814 -23.32 12.22 18.88
C TYR A 814 -23.63 10.71 18.85
N SER A 815 -24.90 10.32 18.98
CA SER A 815 -25.34 8.91 19.03
C SER A 815 -26.16 8.44 17.82
N SER A 816 -26.60 9.35 16.95
CA SER A 816 -27.34 9.06 15.72
C SER A 816 -27.05 10.12 14.66
N GLY A 817 -27.19 9.75 13.38
CA GLY A 817 -26.84 10.59 12.23
C GLY A 817 -25.92 9.85 11.26
N VAL A 818 -25.12 10.60 10.50
CA VAL A 818 -24.03 10.08 9.65
C VAL A 818 -23.12 9.19 10.49
N ALA A 819 -22.99 7.94 10.05
CA ALA A 819 -22.19 6.90 10.71
C ALA A 819 -20.95 6.51 9.89
N GLY A 820 -20.98 6.74 8.58
CA GLY A 820 -19.91 6.44 7.63
C GLY A 820 -20.06 7.22 6.33
N TYR A 821 -19.06 7.05 5.46
CA TYR A 821 -18.98 7.55 4.09
C TYR A 821 -17.94 6.73 3.30
N GLY A 822 -18.16 6.55 2.01
CA GLY A 822 -17.32 5.79 1.10
C GLY A 822 -17.26 6.38 -0.32
N TYR A 823 -16.59 5.64 -1.20
CA TYR A 823 -16.49 5.97 -2.62
C TYR A 823 -17.16 4.89 -3.47
N VAL A 824 -17.94 5.29 -4.48
CA VAL A 824 -18.74 4.38 -5.32
C VAL A 824 -18.28 4.39 -6.79
N PRO A 825 -17.46 3.41 -7.24
CA PRO A 825 -16.59 2.54 -6.45
C PRO A 825 -15.36 3.29 -5.89
N GLY A 826 -14.51 2.60 -5.11
CA GLY A 826 -13.24 3.17 -4.69
C GLY A 826 -12.38 2.26 -3.80
N ARG A 827 -11.49 2.88 -3.02
CA ARG A 827 -10.50 2.23 -2.15
C ARG A 827 -10.34 2.87 -0.77
N ALA A 828 -11.18 3.84 -0.43
CA ALA A 828 -11.21 4.45 0.89
C ALA A 828 -12.66 4.55 1.36
N ALA A 829 -12.84 4.39 2.66
CA ALA A 829 -14.09 4.54 3.38
C ALA A 829 -13.77 5.02 4.80
N MET A 830 -14.79 5.47 5.51
CA MET A 830 -14.71 5.79 6.92
C MET A 830 -15.99 5.42 7.64
N GLY A 831 -15.88 5.13 8.93
CA GLY A 831 -17.04 5.01 9.80
C GLY A 831 -16.71 5.24 11.26
N TRP A 832 -17.76 5.35 12.06
CA TRP A 832 -17.63 5.60 13.49
C TRP A 832 -17.12 4.36 14.27
N ASP A 833 -16.65 4.59 15.49
CA ASP A 833 -16.07 3.57 16.35
C ASP A 833 -17.06 2.87 17.31
N TYR A 834 -18.37 3.12 17.15
CA TYR A 834 -19.41 2.51 17.98
C TYR A 834 -19.62 1.03 17.64
N LEU A 835 -18.78 0.15 18.17
CA LEU A 835 -19.04 -1.29 18.11
C LEU A 835 -20.24 -1.65 19.02
N PRO A 836 -21.16 -2.53 18.57
CA PRO A 836 -21.10 -3.33 17.35
C PRO A 836 -21.63 -2.65 16.06
N SER A 837 -22.29 -1.49 16.11
CA SER A 837 -22.89 -0.89 14.88
C SER A 837 -21.84 -0.48 13.84
N GLY A 838 -20.62 -0.15 14.25
CA GLY A 838 -19.48 0.12 13.37
C GLY A 838 -19.08 -1.05 12.45
N ASP A 839 -19.39 -2.30 12.81
CA ASP A 839 -19.22 -3.49 11.94
C ASP A 839 -20.22 -3.48 10.78
N GLY A 840 -21.48 -3.16 11.08
CA GLY A 840 -22.55 -2.99 10.08
C GLY A 840 -22.27 -1.82 9.13
N VAL A 841 -21.78 -0.71 9.66
CA VAL A 841 -21.31 0.43 8.85
C VAL A 841 -20.14 0.00 7.96
N ALA A 842 -19.11 -0.65 8.50
CA ALA A 842 -17.93 -1.02 7.72
C ALA A 842 -18.26 -1.89 6.51
N VAL A 843 -19.15 -2.89 6.65
CA VAL A 843 -19.61 -3.70 5.51
C VAL A 843 -20.41 -2.87 4.49
N HIS A 844 -21.22 -1.89 4.93
CA HIS A 844 -21.93 -0.94 4.06
C HIS A 844 -20.95 -0.10 3.22
N GLU A 845 -19.99 0.57 3.86
CA GLU A 845 -19.02 1.43 3.18
C GLU A 845 -18.07 0.65 2.25
N TRP A 846 -17.75 -0.59 2.60
CA TRP A 846 -17.01 -1.47 1.68
C TRP A 846 -17.88 -1.93 0.50
N GLY A 847 -19.19 -2.09 0.69
CA GLY A 847 -20.13 -2.28 -0.41
C GLY A 847 -20.12 -1.12 -1.40
N HIS A 848 -20.12 0.12 -0.89
CA HIS A 848 -19.88 1.32 -1.69
C HIS A 848 -18.54 1.23 -2.45
N ASN A 849 -17.44 0.89 -1.76
CA ASN A 849 -16.12 0.71 -2.39
C ASN A 849 -16.10 -0.34 -3.52
N PHE A 850 -16.94 -1.38 -3.44
CA PHE A 850 -17.13 -2.39 -4.49
C PHE A 850 -18.14 -1.96 -5.59
N GLY A 851 -18.54 -0.68 -5.61
CA GLY A 851 -19.42 -0.11 -6.65
C GLY A 851 -20.90 -0.42 -6.43
N ARG A 852 -21.36 -0.51 -5.19
CA ARG A 852 -22.79 -0.65 -4.86
C ARG A 852 -23.40 0.70 -4.48
N PRO A 853 -24.44 1.18 -5.18
CA PRO A 853 -25.34 2.20 -4.65
C PRO A 853 -26.21 1.59 -3.54
N HIS A 854 -26.98 2.43 -2.85
CA HIS A 854 -27.96 1.97 -1.88
C HIS A 854 -29.06 1.10 -2.50
N THR A 855 -29.71 0.26 -1.70
CA THR A 855 -30.98 -0.38 -2.08
C THR A 855 -32.15 0.37 -1.47
N ASN A 856 -33.35 0.29 -2.05
CA ASN A 856 -34.47 1.14 -1.65
C ASN A 856 -35.18 0.67 -0.35
N CYS A 857 -34.47 0.71 0.79
CA CYS A 857 -35.03 0.51 2.13
C CYS A 857 -34.49 1.55 3.12
N GLY A 858 -35.38 2.21 3.87
CA GLY A 858 -35.00 3.21 4.88
C GLY A 858 -34.77 4.61 4.33
N ASN A 859 -35.37 4.95 3.18
CA ASN A 859 -35.25 6.24 2.49
C ASN A 859 -33.81 6.70 2.16
N PRO A 860 -32.96 5.86 1.55
CA PRO A 860 -31.58 6.22 1.27
C PRO A 860 -31.44 7.13 0.04
N ALA A 861 -30.29 7.79 -0.03
CA ALA A 861 -29.88 8.64 -1.13
C ALA A 861 -29.67 7.82 -2.43
N SER A 862 -30.30 8.24 -3.54
CA SER A 862 -30.06 7.67 -4.89
C SER A 862 -30.02 6.13 -4.95
N PRO A 863 -31.12 5.43 -4.64
CA PRO A 863 -31.15 3.97 -4.67
C PRO A 863 -30.88 3.39 -6.08
N ASP A 864 -30.28 2.20 -6.11
CA ASP A 864 -30.03 1.38 -7.30
C ASP A 864 -31.38 1.00 -7.94
N LEU A 865 -31.82 1.76 -8.94
CA LEU A 865 -33.07 1.51 -9.67
C LEU A 865 -33.06 0.19 -10.46
N SER A 866 -31.90 -0.47 -10.59
CA SER A 866 -31.79 -1.81 -11.17
C SER A 866 -31.81 -2.94 -10.15
N TYR A 867 -31.94 -2.61 -8.85
CA TYR A 867 -32.10 -3.60 -7.78
C TYR A 867 -33.42 -4.37 -7.96
N PRO A 868 -33.39 -5.71 -8.06
CA PRO A 868 -34.54 -6.49 -8.53
C PRO A 868 -35.64 -6.71 -7.49
N TYR A 869 -35.39 -6.45 -6.20
CA TYR A 869 -36.31 -6.79 -5.11
C TYR A 869 -36.97 -5.55 -4.50
N ALA A 870 -38.30 -5.58 -4.43
CA ALA A 870 -39.11 -4.49 -3.88
C ALA A 870 -38.74 -4.20 -2.41
N ALA A 871 -38.86 -2.92 -2.03
CA ALA A 871 -38.53 -2.40 -0.70
C ALA A 871 -37.10 -2.73 -0.21
N GLY A 872 -36.16 -2.98 -1.12
CA GLY A 872 -34.77 -3.31 -0.77
C GLY A 872 -34.61 -4.65 -0.05
N THR A 873 -35.57 -5.58 -0.20
CA THR A 873 -35.50 -6.93 0.40
C THR A 873 -34.43 -7.82 -0.27
N ILE A 874 -33.96 -8.89 0.38
CA ILE A 874 -32.93 -9.79 -0.20
C ILE A 874 -33.49 -10.82 -1.19
N GLY A 875 -34.81 -11.02 -1.22
CA GLY A 875 -35.53 -11.82 -2.23
C GLY A 875 -35.38 -13.34 -2.11
N ASN A 876 -34.30 -13.84 -1.50
CA ASN A 876 -33.98 -15.27 -1.39
C ASN A 876 -33.57 -15.64 0.04
N TYR A 877 -33.47 -16.93 0.37
CA TYR A 877 -33.08 -17.37 1.70
C TYR A 877 -31.57 -17.22 1.92
N GLY A 878 -31.22 -16.43 2.93
CA GLY A 878 -29.86 -16.34 3.44
C GLY A 878 -29.57 -17.38 4.52
N TRP A 879 -28.30 -17.50 4.88
CA TRP A 879 -27.82 -18.35 5.98
C TRP A 879 -26.74 -17.61 6.76
N ASN A 880 -26.92 -17.51 8.08
CA ASN A 880 -25.95 -16.89 8.97
C ASN A 880 -25.03 -17.96 9.58
N PRO A 881 -23.76 -18.07 9.14
CA PRO A 881 -22.85 -19.13 9.58
C PRO A 881 -22.49 -19.06 11.07
N SER A 882 -22.71 -17.93 11.75
CA SER A 882 -22.32 -17.76 13.16
C SER A 882 -23.37 -18.22 14.18
N ASN A 883 -24.61 -18.47 13.77
CA ASN A 883 -25.64 -19.08 14.61
C ASN A 883 -26.42 -20.20 13.91
N GLY A 884 -26.08 -20.53 12.66
CA GLY A 884 -26.71 -21.57 11.86
C GLY A 884 -28.10 -21.21 11.31
N ALA A 885 -28.63 -20.03 11.63
CA ALA A 885 -30.01 -19.66 11.30
C ALA A 885 -30.19 -19.27 9.82
N LEU A 886 -31.39 -19.50 9.29
CA LEU A 886 -31.80 -18.91 8.01
C LEU A 886 -32.10 -17.42 8.18
N VAL A 887 -31.81 -16.66 7.14
CA VAL A 887 -32.23 -15.27 6.98
C VAL A 887 -33.37 -15.26 5.97
N MET A 888 -34.51 -14.69 6.37
CA MET A 888 -35.74 -14.73 5.58
C MET A 888 -35.64 -13.82 4.34
N PRO A 889 -36.32 -14.15 3.21
CA PRO A 889 -36.31 -13.33 1.98
C PRO A 889 -36.75 -11.87 2.15
N ASN A 890 -37.50 -11.56 3.22
CA ASN A 890 -37.94 -10.21 3.59
C ASN A 890 -36.97 -9.47 4.54
N ALA A 891 -35.82 -10.07 4.87
CA ALA A 891 -34.66 -9.30 5.32
C ALA A 891 -34.25 -8.29 4.25
N THR A 892 -33.55 -7.24 4.64
CA THR A 892 -33.22 -6.12 3.74
C THR A 892 -31.76 -6.19 3.33
N ASP A 893 -31.41 -5.66 2.16
CA ASP A 893 -30.02 -5.70 1.71
C ASP A 893 -29.14 -4.80 2.59
N VAL A 894 -27.89 -5.22 2.79
CA VAL A 894 -26.88 -4.50 3.57
C VAL A 894 -26.67 -3.07 3.07
N MET A 895 -26.93 -2.78 1.79
CA MET A 895 -26.87 -1.44 1.21
C MET A 895 -28.15 -0.59 1.42
N GLY A 896 -29.13 -1.05 2.19
CA GLY A 896 -30.26 -0.22 2.69
C GLY A 896 -29.95 0.34 4.08
N TYR A 897 -30.89 1.09 4.68
CA TYR A 897 -30.77 1.58 6.08
C TYR A 897 -31.76 0.93 7.05
N CYS A 898 -32.37 -0.19 6.67
CA CYS A 898 -33.32 -0.92 7.49
C CYS A 898 -32.60 -1.83 8.52
N ASN A 899 -33.19 -2.06 9.69
CA ASN A 899 -32.46 -2.70 10.81
C ASN A 899 -32.18 -4.22 10.64
N ASN A 900 -32.79 -4.88 9.66
CA ASN A 900 -32.69 -6.32 9.42
C ASN A 900 -31.82 -6.64 8.18
N GLN A 901 -30.65 -6.01 8.10
CA GLN A 901 -29.71 -6.11 6.97
C GLN A 901 -29.06 -7.49 6.80
N TRP A 902 -28.92 -7.91 5.55
CA TRP A 902 -28.14 -9.07 5.10
C TRP A 902 -27.70 -8.87 3.64
N THR A 903 -26.86 -9.75 3.06
CA THR A 903 -26.58 -9.66 1.62
C THR A 903 -27.71 -10.26 0.79
N SER A 904 -28.11 -9.59 -0.30
CA SER A 904 -28.78 -10.22 -1.43
C SER A 904 -27.79 -10.93 -2.36
N ASP A 905 -28.29 -11.79 -3.24
CA ASP A 905 -27.52 -12.38 -4.34
C ASP A 905 -27.03 -11.31 -5.34
N TRP A 906 -27.81 -10.24 -5.50
CA TRP A 906 -27.46 -9.09 -6.34
C TRP A 906 -26.21 -8.37 -5.82
N THR A 907 -26.19 -8.05 -4.53
CA THR A 907 -25.03 -7.42 -3.87
C THR A 907 -23.86 -8.40 -3.82
N TRP A 908 -24.07 -9.66 -3.40
CA TRP A 908 -23.03 -10.70 -3.37
C TRP A 908 -22.34 -10.89 -4.71
N THR A 909 -23.09 -11.13 -5.78
CA THR A 909 -22.54 -11.42 -7.12
C THR A 909 -21.79 -10.22 -7.68
N ARG A 910 -22.30 -9.00 -7.47
CA ARG A 910 -21.62 -7.77 -7.94
C ARG A 910 -20.35 -7.47 -7.15
N VAL A 911 -20.34 -7.68 -5.83
CA VAL A 911 -19.12 -7.60 -5.01
C VAL A 911 -18.10 -8.65 -5.45
N MET A 912 -18.52 -9.89 -5.74
CA MET A 912 -17.61 -10.93 -6.24
C MET A 912 -16.94 -10.50 -7.56
N ASN A 913 -17.72 -9.98 -8.50
CA ASN A 913 -17.22 -9.50 -9.79
C ASN A 913 -16.25 -8.31 -9.63
N ALA A 914 -16.57 -7.33 -8.77
CA ALA A 914 -15.69 -6.21 -8.48
C ALA A 914 -14.35 -6.66 -7.86
N ARG A 915 -14.38 -7.67 -6.98
CA ARG A 915 -13.19 -8.25 -6.35
C ARG A 915 -12.35 -9.05 -7.35
N ALA A 916 -12.97 -9.79 -8.28
CA ALA A 916 -12.26 -10.52 -9.34
C ALA A 916 -11.45 -9.57 -10.27
N VAL A 917 -12.07 -8.47 -10.73
CA VAL A 917 -11.39 -7.43 -11.54
C VAL A 917 -10.26 -6.76 -10.75
N SER A 918 -10.47 -6.52 -9.46
CA SER A 918 -9.46 -5.92 -8.58
C SER A 918 -8.24 -6.84 -8.38
N GLY A 919 -8.45 -8.17 -8.33
CA GLY A 919 -7.36 -9.14 -8.25
C GLY A 919 -6.55 -9.25 -9.55
N SER A 920 -7.21 -9.26 -10.71
CA SER A 920 -6.53 -9.40 -12.00
C SER A 920 -5.65 -8.19 -12.34
N THR A 921 -6.10 -6.97 -12.01
CA THR A 921 -5.32 -5.74 -12.19
C THR A 921 -4.08 -5.66 -11.29
N ALA A 922 -4.15 -6.24 -10.09
CA ALA A 922 -3.02 -6.30 -9.16
C ALA A 922 -1.92 -7.27 -9.58
N ALA A 923 -2.29 -8.41 -10.19
CA ALA A 923 -1.32 -9.34 -10.77
C ALA A 923 -0.56 -8.75 -11.97
N ALA A 924 -1.14 -7.75 -12.65
CA ALA A 924 -0.54 -7.07 -13.80
C ALA A 924 0.32 -5.84 -13.44
N SER A 925 0.23 -5.29 -12.22
CA SER A 925 0.92 -4.06 -11.85
C SER A 925 2.31 -4.30 -11.27
N VAL A 926 3.36 -4.08 -12.09
CA VAL A 926 4.73 -3.88 -11.59
C VAL A 926 4.79 -2.56 -10.83
N PHE A 927 4.64 -2.60 -9.51
CA PHE A 927 4.71 -1.40 -8.68
C PHE A 927 6.10 -0.76 -8.75
N GLY A 928 6.16 0.50 -9.21
CA GLY A 928 7.36 1.32 -9.10
C GLY A 928 7.85 1.42 -7.65
N ALA A 929 9.16 1.49 -7.45
CA ALA A 929 9.76 1.69 -6.14
C ALA A 929 9.28 3.00 -5.50
N LYS A 930 9.37 3.11 -4.15
CA LYS A 930 9.19 4.42 -3.51
C LYS A 930 10.27 5.38 -4.00
N GLN A 931 9.84 6.57 -4.44
CA GLN A 931 10.69 7.64 -4.92
C GLN A 931 10.06 8.99 -4.58
N GLU A 932 10.79 10.08 -4.81
CA GLU A 932 10.22 11.42 -4.71
C GLU A 932 9.06 11.60 -5.71
N GLY A 933 7.97 12.21 -5.24
CA GLY A 933 6.76 12.47 -6.01
C GLY A 933 6.00 13.68 -5.49
N LEU A 934 5.09 14.19 -6.33
CA LEU A 934 4.18 15.28 -5.98
C LEU A 934 2.78 14.72 -5.77
N LEU A 935 2.29 14.75 -4.53
CA LEU A 935 0.90 14.48 -4.20
C LEU A 935 0.04 15.64 -4.68
N VAL A 936 -0.85 15.39 -5.63
CA VAL A 936 -1.88 16.31 -6.12
C VAL A 936 -3.24 15.69 -5.86
N TRP A 937 -4.11 16.44 -5.18
CA TRP A 937 -5.37 15.93 -4.65
C TRP A 937 -6.41 17.04 -4.55
N GLY A 938 -7.69 16.67 -4.42
CA GLY A 938 -8.78 17.63 -4.38
C GLY A 938 -10.14 17.01 -4.61
N ARG A 939 -11.14 17.88 -4.75
CA ARG A 939 -12.55 17.53 -4.96
C ARG A 939 -13.15 18.20 -6.18
N ILE A 940 -14.31 17.74 -6.61
CA ILE A 940 -15.04 18.22 -7.78
C ILE A 940 -16.51 18.31 -7.39
N VAL A 941 -16.95 19.54 -7.12
CA VAL A 941 -18.30 19.88 -6.68
C VAL A 941 -19.07 20.40 -7.90
N ASN A 942 -20.10 19.71 -8.38
CA ASN A 942 -20.89 20.09 -9.56
C ASN A 942 -20.01 20.42 -10.79
N GLY A 943 -19.01 19.56 -11.07
CA GLY A 943 -18.04 19.75 -12.14
C GLY A 943 -16.98 20.83 -11.88
N LYS A 944 -17.12 21.65 -10.82
CA LYS A 944 -16.11 22.62 -10.42
C LYS A 944 -15.02 21.95 -9.58
N VAL A 945 -13.84 21.82 -10.17
CA VAL A 945 -12.67 21.29 -9.47
C VAL A 945 -12.19 22.28 -8.39
N LEU A 946 -11.83 21.75 -7.22
CA LEU A 946 -11.21 22.44 -6.09
C LEU A 946 -9.93 21.68 -5.73
N LEU A 947 -8.78 22.30 -5.96
CA LEU A 947 -7.46 21.73 -5.68
C LEU A 947 -7.06 22.02 -4.23
N GLU A 948 -6.62 20.99 -3.52
CA GLU A 948 -5.93 21.12 -2.23
C GLU A 948 -4.44 21.39 -2.48
N PRO A 949 -3.71 22.01 -1.52
CA PRO A 949 -2.27 22.25 -1.66
C PRO A 949 -1.48 20.96 -1.92
N ALA A 950 -0.60 21.01 -2.91
CA ALA A 950 0.21 19.86 -3.31
C ALA A 950 1.46 19.70 -2.43
N PHE A 951 1.89 18.47 -2.19
CA PHE A 951 3.02 18.15 -1.30
C PHE A 951 4.06 17.27 -1.97
N ARG A 952 5.34 17.60 -1.78
CA ARG A 952 6.46 16.74 -2.16
C ARG A 952 6.65 15.64 -1.10
N ILE A 953 6.52 14.39 -1.52
CA ILE A 953 6.54 13.21 -0.65
C ILE A 953 7.38 12.08 -1.25
N SER A 954 7.87 11.16 -0.42
CA SER A 954 8.47 9.90 -0.86
C SER A 954 7.41 8.82 -0.89
N SER A 955 6.97 8.42 -2.09
CA SER A 955 5.88 7.46 -2.30
C SER A 955 6.03 6.68 -3.59
N ARG A 956 5.11 5.74 -3.85
CA ARG A 956 4.99 5.08 -5.15
C ARG A 956 4.17 5.99 -6.08
N PRO A 957 4.63 6.27 -7.32
CA PRO A 957 3.83 7.04 -8.27
C PRO A 957 2.49 6.35 -8.56
N SER A 958 1.45 7.16 -8.76
CA SER A 958 0.16 6.65 -9.20
C SER A 958 0.23 6.17 -10.66
N PRO A 959 -0.41 5.05 -11.02
CA PRO A 959 -0.54 4.67 -12.43
C PRO A 959 -1.36 5.73 -13.19
N THR A 960 -0.90 6.09 -14.38
CA THR A 960 -1.67 6.98 -15.28
C THR A 960 -2.91 6.24 -15.79
N ALA A 961 -4.07 6.88 -15.72
CA ALA A 961 -5.29 6.31 -16.29
C ALA A 961 -5.18 6.27 -17.83
N THR A 962 -5.61 5.17 -18.46
CA THR A 962 -5.72 5.08 -19.93
C THR A 962 -6.90 5.88 -20.48
N SER A 963 -7.94 6.08 -19.67
CA SER A 963 -9.07 6.97 -19.94
C SER A 963 -9.57 7.59 -18.62
N GLY A 964 -9.05 8.77 -18.29
CA GLY A 964 -9.48 9.52 -17.09
C GLY A 964 -10.61 10.50 -17.41
N THR A 965 -11.46 10.79 -16.43
CA THR A 965 -12.49 11.83 -16.57
C THR A 965 -11.90 13.24 -16.57
N HIS A 966 -10.70 13.41 -16.02
CA HIS A 966 -9.99 14.68 -15.92
C HIS A 966 -8.55 14.53 -16.39
N ARG A 967 -7.95 15.66 -16.78
CA ARG A 967 -6.54 15.80 -17.16
C ARG A 967 -5.84 16.66 -16.12
N LEU A 968 -4.79 16.14 -15.49
CA LEU A 968 -3.89 16.87 -14.60
C LEU A 968 -2.64 17.28 -15.38
N GLN A 969 -2.38 18.59 -15.41
CA GLN A 969 -1.18 19.17 -16.00
C GLN A 969 -0.36 19.88 -14.92
N ALA A 970 0.93 19.60 -14.89
CA ALA A 970 1.92 20.39 -14.17
C ALA A 970 2.62 21.31 -15.18
N LEU A 971 2.60 22.62 -14.93
CA LEU A 971 3.01 23.66 -15.87
C LEU A 971 4.14 24.53 -15.31
N ASP A 972 4.95 25.09 -16.20
CA ASP A 972 5.92 26.14 -15.87
C ASP A 972 5.27 27.54 -15.77
N ALA A 973 6.05 28.54 -15.37
CA ALA A 973 5.59 29.93 -15.23
C ALA A 973 5.13 30.58 -16.56
N ASN A 974 5.45 29.99 -17.71
CA ASN A 974 5.01 30.43 -19.03
C ASN A 974 3.78 29.64 -19.53
N GLY A 975 3.34 28.62 -18.79
CA GLY A 975 2.23 27.74 -19.15
C GLY A 975 2.61 26.51 -19.98
N ASN A 976 3.90 26.21 -20.17
CA ASN A 976 4.36 24.99 -20.86
C ASN A 976 4.15 23.76 -19.98
N SER A 977 3.75 22.63 -20.57
CA SER A 977 3.56 21.38 -19.82
C SER A 977 4.87 20.70 -19.46
N LEU A 978 5.03 20.41 -18.16
CA LEU A 978 6.13 19.67 -17.55
C LEU A 978 5.76 18.20 -17.28
N ALA A 979 4.50 17.97 -16.92
CA ALA A 979 3.88 16.65 -16.82
C ALA A 979 2.39 16.74 -17.18
N ASP A 980 1.86 15.67 -17.75
CA ASP A 980 0.50 15.64 -18.30
C ASP A 980 -0.06 14.21 -18.20
N VAL A 981 -1.10 14.02 -17.38
CA VAL A 981 -1.67 12.70 -17.10
C VAL A 981 -3.19 12.75 -17.03
N PHE A 982 -3.83 11.67 -17.45
CA PHE A 982 -5.23 11.43 -17.14
C PHE A 982 -5.38 10.93 -15.69
N ILE A 983 -6.41 11.44 -15.02
CA ILE A 983 -6.82 11.06 -13.67
C ILE A 983 -8.31 10.72 -13.64
N THR A 984 -8.69 9.88 -12.68
CA THR A 984 -10.09 9.57 -12.35
C THR A 984 -10.41 10.20 -11.00
N ALA A 985 -11.65 10.65 -10.84
CA ALA A 985 -12.20 11.11 -9.57
C ALA A 985 -13.35 10.20 -9.15
N ASP A 986 -13.23 9.63 -7.95
CA ASP A 986 -14.15 8.66 -7.39
C ASP A 986 -15.36 9.39 -6.78
N LYS A 987 -16.58 8.90 -7.03
CA LYS A 987 -17.81 9.53 -6.55
C LYS A 987 -18.00 9.26 -5.06
N VAL A 988 -18.38 10.28 -4.29
CA VAL A 988 -18.78 10.14 -2.87
C VAL A 988 -20.23 9.66 -2.77
N ASP A 989 -20.54 8.79 -1.82
CA ASP A 989 -21.92 8.39 -1.46
C ASP A 989 -22.65 9.45 -0.62
N HIS A 990 -23.93 9.20 -0.36
CA HIS A 990 -24.89 10.02 0.39
C HIS A 990 -25.13 11.47 -0.08
N VAL A 991 -24.26 12.09 -0.89
CA VAL A 991 -24.43 13.44 -1.45
C VAL A 991 -25.53 13.44 -2.53
N LEU A 992 -26.51 14.32 -2.37
CA LEU A 992 -27.74 14.38 -3.18
C LEU A 992 -27.98 15.72 -3.87
N ASP A 993 -27.55 16.81 -3.25
CA ASP A 993 -27.75 18.19 -3.72
C ASP A 993 -26.70 18.61 -4.76
N HIS A 994 -25.60 17.85 -4.89
CA HIS A 994 -24.55 18.07 -5.87
C HIS A 994 -23.84 16.77 -6.32
N ASP A 995 -23.16 16.79 -7.47
CA ASP A 995 -22.19 15.75 -7.83
C ASP A 995 -20.87 16.05 -7.09
N GLU A 996 -20.51 15.22 -6.10
CA GLU A 996 -19.25 15.31 -5.36
C GLU A 996 -18.33 14.13 -5.72
N ARG A 997 -17.07 14.45 -6.06
CA ARG A 997 -16.05 13.46 -6.43
C ARG A 997 -14.68 13.88 -5.92
N HIS A 998 -13.87 12.94 -5.44
CA HIS A 998 -12.51 13.21 -4.97
C HIS A 998 -11.45 12.51 -5.82
N PHE A 999 -10.26 13.08 -5.89
CA PHE A 999 -9.09 12.46 -6.51
C PHE A 999 -7.84 12.70 -5.67
N ALA A 1000 -6.92 11.73 -5.73
CA ALA A 1000 -5.56 11.87 -5.23
C ALA A 1000 -4.62 11.08 -6.14
N VAL A 1001 -3.51 11.69 -6.55
CA VAL A 1001 -2.47 11.08 -7.38
C VAL A 1001 -1.08 11.54 -6.96
N VAL A 1002 -0.08 10.67 -7.12
CA VAL A 1002 1.34 11.01 -6.97
C VAL A 1002 1.99 11.04 -8.35
N LEU A 1003 2.38 12.24 -8.80
CA LEU A 1003 3.20 12.40 -10.00
C LEU A 1003 4.67 12.06 -9.68
N PRO A 1004 5.41 11.34 -10.54
CA PRO A 1004 6.86 11.18 -10.40
C PRO A 1004 7.58 12.53 -10.31
N TRP A 1005 8.40 12.75 -9.28
CA TRP A 1005 9.23 13.94 -9.23
C TRP A 1005 10.36 13.84 -10.26
N SER A 1006 10.60 14.91 -11.00
CA SER A 1006 11.61 14.96 -12.07
C SER A 1006 12.34 16.28 -12.04
N ALA A 1007 13.53 16.34 -12.66
CA ALA A 1007 14.30 17.58 -12.78
C ALA A 1007 13.49 18.73 -13.43
N LYS A 1008 12.59 18.42 -14.39
CA LYS A 1008 11.69 19.40 -14.98
C LYS A 1008 10.73 20.04 -13.97
N LEU A 1009 10.20 19.24 -13.03
CA LEU A 1009 9.33 19.73 -11.97
C LEU A 1009 10.14 20.49 -10.91
N GLU A 1010 11.33 20.01 -10.55
CA GLU A 1010 12.25 20.72 -9.65
C GLU A 1010 12.60 22.12 -10.20
N ASP A 1011 13.03 22.21 -11.46
CA ASP A 1011 13.50 23.47 -12.04
C ASP A 1011 12.37 24.48 -12.26
N ALA A 1012 11.21 24.03 -12.72
CA ALA A 1012 10.25 24.92 -13.40
C ALA A 1012 8.80 24.86 -12.90
N LEU A 1013 8.42 23.92 -12.03
CA LEU A 1013 7.02 23.79 -11.59
C LEU A 1013 6.52 25.08 -10.95
N ALA A 1014 5.51 25.69 -11.59
CA ALA A 1014 4.86 26.92 -11.12
C ALA A 1014 3.37 26.72 -10.87
N THR A 1015 2.71 25.88 -11.66
CA THR A 1015 1.25 25.82 -11.72
C THR A 1015 0.76 24.38 -11.86
N LEU A 1016 -0.30 24.02 -11.14
CA LEU A 1016 -1.06 22.78 -11.33
C LEU A 1016 -2.43 23.14 -11.92
N ARG A 1017 -2.82 22.48 -13.00
CA ARG A 1017 -4.12 22.64 -13.67
C ARG A 1017 -4.83 21.30 -13.73
N VAL A 1018 -6.11 21.28 -13.38
CA VAL A 1018 -7.00 20.13 -13.62
C VAL A 1018 -8.15 20.59 -14.51
N THR A 1019 -8.43 19.81 -15.54
CA THR A 1019 -9.43 20.11 -16.57
C THR A 1019 -10.34 18.90 -16.76
N ASP A 1020 -11.67 19.08 -16.73
CA ASP A 1020 -12.62 18.06 -17.14
C ASP A 1020 -12.42 17.75 -18.64
N THR A 1021 -12.53 16.48 -19.02
CA THR A 1021 -12.41 16.04 -20.42
C THR A 1021 -13.71 16.21 -21.21
N ARG A 1022 -14.83 16.46 -20.52
CA ARG A 1022 -16.19 16.57 -21.07
C ARG A 1022 -16.56 18.03 -21.27
N GLN A 1023 -17.41 18.31 -22.26
CA GLN A 1023 -17.85 19.67 -22.58
C GLN A 1023 -19.08 20.07 -21.73
N PRO A 1024 -19.17 21.32 -21.25
CA PRO A 1024 -18.16 22.38 -21.33
C PRO A 1024 -16.97 22.12 -20.38
N LEU A 1025 -15.74 22.36 -20.85
CA LEU A 1025 -14.52 22.09 -20.08
C LEU A 1025 -14.44 22.96 -18.83
N ALA A 1026 -14.71 22.38 -17.65
CA ALA A 1026 -14.40 23.01 -16.38
C ALA A 1026 -12.89 22.93 -16.10
N VAL A 1027 -12.30 24.02 -15.58
CA VAL A 1027 -10.86 24.11 -15.29
C VAL A 1027 -10.65 24.72 -13.91
N ALA A 1028 -9.82 24.07 -13.08
CA ALA A 1028 -9.22 24.70 -11.91
C ALA A 1028 -7.71 24.81 -12.08
N THR A 1029 -7.11 25.78 -11.41
CA THR A 1029 -5.68 26.04 -11.46
C THR A 1029 -5.23 26.63 -10.14
N ILE A 1030 -4.15 26.09 -9.57
CA ILE A 1030 -3.44 26.64 -8.41
C ILE A 1030 -2.00 26.91 -8.83
N SER A 1031 -1.42 28.03 -8.37
CA SER A 1031 -0.08 28.48 -8.78
C SER A 1031 0.74 28.94 -7.58
N SER A 1032 2.03 28.61 -7.59
CA SER A 1032 3.01 29.07 -6.61
C SER A 1032 3.22 30.57 -6.75
N ALA A 1033 2.79 31.34 -5.74
CA ALA A 1033 3.07 32.77 -5.66
C ALA A 1033 4.58 33.04 -5.60
N SER A 1034 5.35 32.16 -4.97
CA SER A 1034 6.81 32.22 -4.88
C SER A 1034 7.44 32.19 -6.27
N VAL A 1035 7.13 31.16 -7.09
CA VAL A 1035 7.68 31.00 -8.44
C VAL A 1035 7.22 32.13 -9.38
N LEU A 1036 5.95 32.52 -9.33
CA LEU A 1036 5.45 33.61 -10.17
C LEU A 1036 6.12 34.94 -9.83
N SER A 1037 6.32 35.25 -8.54
CA SER A 1037 7.04 36.46 -8.12
C SER A 1037 8.53 36.44 -8.48
N PHE A 1038 9.13 35.25 -8.57
CA PHE A 1038 10.53 35.04 -8.93
C PHE A 1038 10.73 35.17 -10.43
N ALA A 1039 9.87 34.55 -11.24
CA ALA A 1039 9.84 34.71 -12.69
C ALA A 1039 9.61 36.17 -13.11
N ALA A 1040 8.67 36.87 -12.46
CA ALA A 1040 8.39 38.29 -12.72
C ALA A 1040 9.58 39.22 -12.42
N ARG A 1041 10.53 38.80 -11.59
CA ARG A 1041 11.76 39.55 -11.27
C ARG A 1041 12.91 39.30 -12.27
N GLY A 1042 12.69 38.54 -13.35
CA GLY A 1042 13.68 38.31 -14.40
C GLY A 1042 14.79 37.34 -13.99
N ALA A 1043 14.45 36.32 -13.20
CA ALA A 1043 15.40 35.33 -12.71
C ALA A 1043 16.16 34.60 -13.83
N THR A 1044 17.44 34.28 -13.58
CA THR A 1044 18.29 33.56 -14.54
C THR A 1044 18.13 32.04 -14.40
N LYS A 1045 18.26 31.32 -15.52
CA LYS A 1045 18.08 29.86 -15.56
C LYS A 1045 19.07 29.15 -14.64
N GLY A 1046 18.55 28.48 -13.60
CA GLY A 1046 19.34 27.75 -12.61
C GLY A 1046 19.50 28.43 -11.26
N GLN A 1047 18.97 29.64 -11.05
CA GLN A 1047 18.84 30.18 -9.68
C GLN A 1047 17.70 29.46 -8.92
N PRO A 1048 17.91 29.05 -7.66
CA PRO A 1048 16.85 28.51 -6.81
C PRO A 1048 15.73 29.54 -6.57
N VAL A 1049 14.49 29.06 -6.48
CA VAL A 1049 13.35 29.90 -6.09
C VAL A 1049 13.41 30.13 -4.57
N ASP A 1050 13.63 31.38 -4.17
CA ASP A 1050 13.55 31.77 -2.75
C ASP A 1050 12.12 31.61 -2.23
N MET A 1051 11.92 30.60 -1.38
CA MET A 1051 10.66 30.36 -0.70
C MET A 1051 10.50 31.32 0.50
N PRO A 1052 9.29 31.83 0.80
CA PRO A 1052 9.07 32.77 1.90
C PRO A 1052 9.48 32.21 3.27
N THR A 1053 9.83 33.10 4.22
CA THR A 1053 10.13 32.70 5.61
C THR A 1053 8.96 31.93 6.23
N THR A 1054 9.25 30.73 6.72
CA THR A 1054 8.23 29.78 7.19
C THR A 1054 7.63 30.17 8.54
N ASN A 1055 8.41 30.81 9.41
CA ASN A 1055 8.08 31.13 10.81
C ASN A 1055 7.45 29.94 11.56
N SER A 1056 7.90 28.73 11.24
CA SER A 1056 7.28 27.49 11.72
C SER A 1056 7.77 27.10 13.10
N ILE A 1057 6.84 26.71 13.97
CA ILE A 1057 7.11 26.29 15.35
C ILE A 1057 6.37 24.98 15.61
N ILE A 1058 7.09 23.98 16.10
CA ILE A 1058 6.52 22.72 16.62
C ILE A 1058 6.66 22.76 18.14
N ARG A 1059 5.54 22.80 18.86
CA ARG A 1059 5.50 22.77 20.33
C ARG A 1059 4.95 21.43 20.80
N PRO A 1060 5.73 20.58 21.49
CA PRO A 1060 5.19 19.39 22.14
C PRO A 1060 4.09 19.79 23.14
N ASN A 1061 2.94 19.12 23.09
CA ASN A 1061 1.89 19.22 24.11
C ASN A 1061 1.74 17.87 24.81
N GLY A 1062 2.33 17.75 25.99
CA GLY A 1062 2.52 16.47 26.67
C GLY A 1062 3.38 15.48 25.87
N LYS A 1063 3.23 14.19 26.15
CA LYS A 1063 3.95 13.11 25.44
C LYS A 1063 3.26 12.64 24.15
N ALA A 1064 1.98 12.97 23.97
CA ALA A 1064 1.16 12.36 22.91
C ALA A 1064 0.92 13.27 21.70
N ARG A 1065 1.03 14.60 21.86
CA ARG A 1065 0.61 15.57 20.85
C ARG A 1065 1.67 16.63 20.58
N SER A 1066 1.53 17.32 19.47
CA SER A 1066 2.36 18.48 19.13
C SER A 1066 1.51 19.52 18.40
N GLN A 1067 1.51 20.75 18.94
CA GLN A 1067 0.90 21.91 18.32
C GLN A 1067 1.84 22.47 17.25
N ILE A 1068 1.30 22.79 16.07
CA ILE A 1068 2.08 23.24 14.91
C ILE A 1068 1.60 24.62 14.48
N SER A 1069 2.54 25.56 14.32
CA SER A 1069 2.26 26.91 13.80
C SER A 1069 3.24 27.27 12.69
N TRP A 1070 2.83 28.12 11.75
CA TRP A 1070 3.62 28.61 10.60
C TRP A 1070 2.95 29.82 9.95
N ASN A 1071 3.62 30.44 8.97
CA ASN A 1071 3.07 31.52 8.16
C ASN A 1071 2.00 31.02 7.15
N LYS A 1072 0.73 30.96 7.57
CA LYS A 1072 -0.41 30.53 6.72
C LYS A 1072 -0.58 31.38 5.45
N GLY A 1073 -0.20 32.66 5.49
CA GLY A 1073 -0.31 33.57 4.34
C GLY A 1073 0.64 33.22 3.20
N ALA A 1074 1.80 32.63 3.51
CA ALA A 1074 2.74 32.12 2.51
C ALA A 1074 2.53 30.63 2.19
N TYR A 1075 2.04 29.85 3.15
CA TYR A 1075 1.86 28.41 3.03
C TYR A 1075 0.44 28.02 3.47
N PRO A 1076 -0.53 27.82 2.55
CA PRO A 1076 -1.92 27.57 2.94
C PRO A 1076 -2.16 26.33 3.82
N MET A 1077 -1.25 25.35 3.78
CA MET A 1077 -1.40 24.07 4.48
C MET A 1077 -0.05 23.41 4.77
N ALA A 1078 0.01 22.63 5.85
CA ALA A 1078 1.16 21.84 6.26
C ALA A 1078 0.82 20.34 6.27
N LEU A 1079 1.70 19.50 5.73
CA LEU A 1079 1.70 18.05 5.95
C LEU A 1079 2.71 17.77 7.06
N ALA A 1080 2.26 17.18 8.16
CA ALA A 1080 3.14 16.77 9.25
C ALA A 1080 3.45 15.28 9.14
N ARG A 1081 4.73 14.91 9.25
CA ARG A 1081 5.21 13.51 9.17
C ARG A 1081 6.23 13.19 10.25
N ASP A 1082 6.39 11.91 10.55
CA ASP A 1082 7.49 11.43 11.38
C ASP A 1082 8.83 11.62 10.63
N ALA A 1083 9.78 12.25 11.30
CA ALA A 1083 11.06 12.66 10.72
C ALA A 1083 12.03 11.50 10.44
N ALA A 1084 11.78 10.32 11.01
CA ALA A 1084 12.64 9.14 10.85
C ALA A 1084 12.15 8.18 9.74
N THR A 1085 10.84 7.99 9.64
CA THR A 1085 10.17 7.03 8.75
C THR A 1085 9.49 7.68 7.55
N GLY A 1086 9.17 8.98 7.64
CA GLY A 1086 8.34 9.70 6.68
C GLY A 1086 6.84 9.40 6.78
N GLU A 1087 6.38 8.64 7.79
CA GLU A 1087 4.96 8.34 7.99
C GLU A 1087 4.15 9.63 8.21
N ILE A 1088 3.09 9.84 7.41
CA ILE A 1088 2.24 11.02 7.53
C ILE A 1088 1.41 10.93 8.82
N LEU A 1089 1.52 11.96 9.67
CA LEU A 1089 0.85 12.08 10.95
C LEU A 1089 -0.42 12.92 10.88
N GLY A 1090 -0.49 13.86 9.93
CA GLY A 1090 -1.69 14.66 9.72
C GLY A 1090 -1.59 15.68 8.59
N PHE A 1091 -2.77 16.11 8.15
CA PHE A 1091 -2.97 17.17 7.18
C PHE A 1091 -3.48 18.42 7.92
N VAL A 1092 -2.57 19.36 8.16
CA VAL A 1092 -2.76 20.47 9.10
C VAL A 1092 -3.16 21.73 8.34
N ARG A 1093 -4.37 22.22 8.60
CA ARG A 1093 -5.00 23.33 7.83
C ARG A 1093 -4.90 24.69 8.52
N ASN A 1094 -4.68 24.75 9.84
CA ASN A 1094 -4.54 26.00 10.58
C ASN A 1094 -3.31 25.99 11.50
N PRO A 1095 -2.53 27.09 11.55
CA PRO A 1095 -1.56 27.30 12.62
C PRO A 1095 -2.26 27.31 13.98
N GLY A 1096 -1.72 26.54 14.92
CA GLY A 1096 -2.30 26.32 16.24
C GLY A 1096 -3.02 24.97 16.39
N ASP A 1097 -3.29 24.27 15.28
CA ASP A 1097 -3.83 22.90 15.32
C ASP A 1097 -2.79 21.91 15.90
N GLU A 1098 -3.28 20.81 16.47
CA GLU A 1098 -2.47 19.74 17.04
C GLU A 1098 -2.45 18.49 16.16
N ILE A 1099 -1.36 17.73 16.23
CA ILE A 1099 -1.29 16.36 15.70
C ILE A 1099 -0.95 15.35 16.80
N VAL A 1100 -1.33 14.08 16.58
CA VAL A 1100 -0.98 12.95 17.44
C VAL A 1100 0.43 12.43 17.08
N SER A 1101 1.44 13.07 17.66
CA SER A 1101 2.85 12.70 17.44
C SER A 1101 3.29 11.47 18.23
N GLN A 1102 2.68 11.13 19.38
CA GLN A 1102 3.10 10.02 20.24
C GLN A 1102 4.59 10.07 20.64
N GLY A 1103 5.14 11.28 20.79
CA GLY A 1103 6.54 11.50 21.15
C GLY A 1103 7.53 11.34 19.98
N ARG A 1104 7.04 11.02 18.77
CA ARG A 1104 7.83 11.01 17.54
C ARG A 1104 8.33 12.41 17.19
N ARG A 1105 9.52 12.49 16.59
CA ARG A 1105 10.02 13.76 16.05
C ARG A 1105 9.22 14.11 14.80
N VAL A 1106 8.60 15.29 14.80
CA VAL A 1106 7.80 15.77 13.67
C VAL A 1106 8.68 16.56 12.70
N GLU A 1107 8.51 16.30 11.40
CA GLU A 1107 8.98 17.13 10.29
C GLU A 1107 7.76 17.72 9.57
N LEU A 1108 7.84 19.00 9.16
CA LEU A 1108 6.76 19.68 8.45
C LEU A 1108 7.12 19.85 6.98
N VAL A 1109 6.17 19.55 6.11
CA VAL A 1109 6.21 19.90 4.68
C VAL A 1109 5.18 21.00 4.45
N LEU A 1110 5.65 22.24 4.28
CA LEU A 1110 4.81 23.42 4.12
C LEU A 1110 4.58 23.66 2.62
N SER A 1111 3.34 23.64 2.17
CA SER A 1111 2.98 23.87 0.76
C SER A 1111 2.55 25.31 0.53
N ASP A 1112 3.05 25.94 -0.53
CA ASP A 1112 2.59 27.26 -1.01
C ASP A 1112 1.35 27.16 -1.93
N GLY A 1113 0.80 25.95 -2.06
CA GLY A 1113 -0.26 25.58 -2.99
C GLY A 1113 0.23 24.64 -4.09
N VAL A 1114 1.48 24.79 -4.56
CA VAL A 1114 2.06 23.97 -5.64
C VAL A 1114 3.40 23.38 -5.27
N ARG A 1115 4.32 24.20 -4.77
CA ARG A 1115 5.64 23.78 -4.28
C ARG A 1115 5.59 23.64 -2.78
N SER A 1116 6.53 22.89 -2.22
CA SER A 1116 6.65 22.74 -0.78
C SER A 1116 8.10 22.78 -0.30
N THR A 1117 8.27 23.26 0.92
CA THR A 1117 9.55 23.28 1.64
C THR A 1117 9.46 22.46 2.92
N VAL A 1118 10.59 21.94 3.38
CA VAL A 1118 10.67 21.03 4.53
C VAL A 1118 11.31 21.75 5.72
N VAL A 1119 10.70 21.64 6.90
CA VAL A 1119 11.22 22.23 8.15
C VAL A 1119 11.28 21.17 9.27
N ARG A 1120 12.30 21.27 10.13
CA ARG A 1120 12.83 20.20 11.01
C ARG A 1120 13.09 20.64 12.44
#